data_AF-A0A250IED8-F1
#
_entry.id   AF-A0A250IED8-F1
#
_cell.length_a   1.000
_cell.length_b   1.000
_cell.length_c   1.000
_cell.angle_alpha   90.00
_cell.angle_beta   90.00
_cell.angle_gamma   90.00
#
_symmetry.space_group_name_H-M   'P 1'
#
loop_
_entity.id
_entity.type
_entity.pdbx_description
1 polymer ?
#
loop_
_entity_poly.entity_id
_entity_poly.type
_entity_poly.pdbx_seq_one_letter_code
_entity_poly.pdbx_strand_id
1 'polypeptide(L)'
;MSLPPKVLSKGSSPRLGPPRNTVVSLLRNTPSWVAVEGEALQSSLAQDELRSLAESMTSEEWVSWLRLIFGEDIPRTAYQRLRAEVLNGSLPSPRLVIVHEELNGHSAAYHGQSRSILVSRALVLRARQDNEEAWKLLVCLTEEFGHHLDHLLRTHYAAVGGDAHLDEGARLAYALIDFGYDRGQQRREFARYIQAESPVALEVEFGGMTAAVRRFVSAPEQWDDGRAGGLEYFGAGRGSERPGSFGHESIEDALQEAGFSRQARTAVYFGNWLRDHSQLVDPKLVRKKGAPVTTGLSRESITRIVEVMAREKFSNEDLSNTSSFRVDIQRLGVYRNEEHIDNPNGITDARAIDPAFRGACRTEELAVNSLRMKNFIRSGGVAGGRPPRAHRVRDGESLDSIARAHGLTWQELARYNFGTDVKDEVSRQLATKVGCRKKTFDGRSYIFTSQDSPGLIQIPGVSGSPAQEASYSAFHYMSTQLRIAVKHGRSTDGYRHFGHALHTLEDFFSHTNFVELMLIQLGAWVEPWVPTQGAKAGNAAALTLTSGQFGGLDTLASLTLGIAESMQKEQECIAGEMKSGTRIALILLEDQGYTEIRDAMGGLLERLHDLEKSYPTLATLSCETVGLALRALKALLGGIIHSVASALDDAQTAFLSDPSSTNPTHTQLAKDHDDHPLHSLAANLAAGAVLDVGKVIQRAWSGRATADEVVLTASRYVLHPALIDPKGSAGWMRDHVQVWIPGHRAAITRLGSKSWMTEWTKQSSQRLQTMMKRAHRLMKQGGR
;
A
#
# COMPACT_ATOMS: atom_id res chain seq x y z
N MET A 1 -43.47 57.68 29.11
CA MET A 1 -43.88 57.92 27.71
C MET A 1 -43.39 56.74 26.88
N SER A 2 -44.18 56.02 26.07
CA SER A 2 -45.65 55.96 25.93
C SER A 2 -46.06 54.61 25.32
N LEU A 3 -47.25 54.11 25.66
CA LEU A 3 -47.97 52.97 25.04
C LEU A 3 -48.48 53.35 23.61
N PRO A 4 -49.15 52.49 22.78
CA PRO A 4 -49.73 51.15 23.03
C PRO A 4 -49.60 50.08 21.88
N PRO A 5 -50.18 48.87 22.04
CA PRO A 5 -50.44 47.89 20.95
C PRO A 5 -51.86 48.00 20.33
N LYS A 6 -52.09 47.48 19.10
CA LYS A 6 -53.39 47.18 18.41
C LYS A 6 -53.15 46.53 17.01
N VAL A 7 -54.08 45.92 16.25
CA VAL A 7 -55.14 44.89 16.53
C VAL A 7 -55.94 44.51 15.24
N LEU A 8 -56.30 43.21 15.05
CA LEU A 8 -57.28 42.63 14.07
C LEU A 8 -56.94 42.67 12.56
N SER A 9 -57.44 41.80 11.66
CA SER A 9 -58.76 41.09 11.55
C SER A 9 -58.68 39.60 11.08
N LYS A 10 -59.46 38.66 11.64
CA LYS A 10 -60.72 38.01 11.12
C LYS A 10 -60.68 37.58 9.63
N GLY A 11 -61.15 36.40 9.19
CA GLY A 11 -61.77 35.19 9.78
C GLY A 11 -62.05 34.18 8.63
N SER A 12 -62.25 32.87 8.80
CA SER A 12 -63.50 32.22 9.25
C SER A 12 -63.36 30.67 9.35
N SER A 13 -64.28 30.03 10.07
CA SER A 13 -64.49 28.57 10.18
C SER A 13 -65.64 28.12 9.24
N PRO A 14 -65.90 26.82 8.92
CA PRO A 14 -65.98 25.72 9.89
C PRO A 14 -65.56 24.29 9.44
N ARG A 15 -65.72 23.33 10.36
CA ARG A 15 -65.55 21.88 10.17
C ARG A 15 -66.65 21.29 9.28
N LEU A 16 -66.31 20.23 8.52
CA LEU A 16 -67.27 19.25 7.98
C LEU A 16 -66.72 17.82 8.18
N GLY A 17 -67.62 16.85 8.36
CA GLY A 17 -67.31 15.48 8.77
C GLY A 17 -66.87 14.53 7.64
N PRO A 18 -66.73 13.22 7.92
CA PRO A 18 -66.17 12.26 6.98
C PRO A 18 -67.17 11.92 5.85
N PRO A 19 -66.76 11.99 4.57
CA PRO A 19 -67.58 11.50 3.46
C PRO A 19 -67.44 9.98 3.31
N ARG A 20 -68.55 9.37 2.89
CA ARG A 20 -68.72 7.92 2.69
C ARG A 20 -68.06 7.43 1.40
N ASN A 21 -67.95 6.10 1.30
CA ASN A 21 -67.77 5.33 0.07
C ASN A 21 -68.37 6.00 -1.18
N THR A 22 -67.52 6.30 -2.16
CA THR A 22 -67.93 6.34 -3.57
C THR A 22 -67.05 5.34 -4.30
N VAL A 23 -67.69 4.35 -4.92
CA VAL A 23 -67.01 3.35 -5.75
C VAL A 23 -66.53 4.03 -7.02
N VAL A 24 -65.21 4.16 -7.17
CA VAL A 24 -64.57 4.32 -8.48
C VAL A 24 -63.54 3.20 -8.59
N SER A 25 -63.82 2.25 -9.47
CA SER A 25 -62.91 1.16 -9.78
C SER A 25 -61.67 1.71 -10.47
N LEU A 26 -60.55 1.76 -9.75
CA LEU A 26 -59.24 1.67 -10.39
C LEU A 26 -59.13 0.28 -11.00
N LEU A 27 -59.62 0.17 -12.24
CA LEU A 27 -59.39 -0.98 -13.08
C LEU A 27 -57.88 -1.20 -13.21
N ARG A 28 -57.48 -2.45 -13.01
CA ARG A 28 -56.09 -2.90 -13.12
C ARG A 28 -55.61 -2.58 -14.54
N ASN A 29 -54.54 -1.81 -14.67
CA ASN A 29 -53.70 -1.87 -15.87
C ASN A 29 -53.08 -3.27 -15.92
N THR A 30 -53.80 -4.16 -16.60
CA THR A 30 -53.34 -5.51 -16.90
C THR A 30 -52.68 -5.41 -18.27
N PRO A 31 -51.38 -5.72 -18.44
CA PRO A 31 -50.74 -5.60 -19.74
C PRO A 31 -51.44 -6.51 -20.76
N SER A 32 -52.06 -5.93 -21.78
CA SER A 32 -52.81 -6.65 -22.80
C SER A 32 -51.89 -7.14 -23.93
N TRP A 33 -50.89 -7.95 -23.59
CA TRP A 33 -50.08 -8.60 -24.61
C TRP A 33 -50.95 -9.59 -25.40
N VAL A 34 -50.94 -9.47 -26.72
CA VAL A 34 -51.68 -10.36 -27.63
C VAL A 34 -50.70 -11.37 -28.22
N ALA A 35 -50.94 -12.65 -27.97
CA ALA A 35 -50.17 -13.75 -28.55
C ALA A 35 -50.41 -13.81 -30.07
N VAL A 36 -49.37 -14.13 -30.83
CA VAL A 36 -49.45 -14.27 -32.29
C VAL A 36 -50.10 -15.60 -32.64
N GLU A 37 -51.29 -15.58 -33.23
CA GLU A 37 -51.96 -16.81 -33.66
C GLU A 37 -51.18 -17.51 -34.79
N GLY A 38 -51.04 -18.84 -34.69
CA GLY A 38 -50.35 -19.65 -35.70
C GLY A 38 -48.81 -19.62 -35.66
N GLU A 39 -48.21 -18.92 -34.69
CA GLU A 39 -46.75 -18.87 -34.51
C GLU A 39 -46.34 -19.35 -33.10
N ALA A 40 -45.24 -20.10 -33.00
CA ALA A 40 -44.74 -20.60 -31.73
C ALA A 40 -43.20 -20.59 -31.68
N LEU A 41 -42.65 -20.49 -30.47
CA LEU A 41 -41.23 -20.59 -30.17
C LEU A 41 -41.01 -21.75 -29.19
N GLN A 42 -39.98 -22.56 -29.40
CA GLN A 42 -39.60 -23.66 -28.52
C GLN A 42 -38.10 -23.61 -28.23
N SER A 43 -37.71 -23.79 -26.97
CA SER A 43 -36.30 -23.93 -26.57
C SER A 43 -36.24 -24.76 -25.28
N SER A 44 -35.28 -25.68 -25.21
CA SER A 44 -34.90 -26.38 -23.96
C SER A 44 -33.54 -25.94 -23.43
N LEU A 45 -32.80 -25.10 -24.19
CA LEU A 45 -31.38 -24.86 -23.98
C LEU A 45 -31.04 -24.47 -22.55
N ALA A 46 -31.67 -23.41 -22.01
CA ALA A 46 -31.40 -22.94 -20.66
C ALA A 46 -31.70 -24.00 -19.57
N GLN A 47 -32.64 -24.91 -19.82
CA GLN A 47 -32.98 -26.01 -18.90
C GLN A 47 -31.97 -27.17 -18.98
N ASP A 48 -31.47 -27.48 -20.19
CA ASP A 48 -30.44 -28.50 -20.39
C ASP A 48 -29.06 -28.03 -19.88
N GLU A 49 -28.76 -26.73 -20.00
CA GLU A 49 -27.57 -26.10 -19.40
C GLU A 49 -27.65 -26.09 -17.87
N LEU A 50 -28.81 -25.73 -17.31
CA LEU A 50 -29.03 -25.74 -15.86
C LEU A 50 -28.88 -27.17 -15.29
N ARG A 51 -29.30 -28.20 -16.04
CA ARG A 51 -29.05 -29.61 -15.66
C ARG A 51 -27.57 -29.94 -15.67
N SER A 52 -26.87 -29.62 -16.75
CA SER A 52 -25.43 -29.87 -16.89
C SER A 52 -24.64 -29.21 -15.74
N LEU A 53 -24.99 -27.98 -15.39
CA LEU A 53 -24.44 -27.28 -14.24
C LEU A 53 -24.76 -27.98 -12.91
N ALA A 54 -26.01 -28.38 -12.69
CA ALA A 54 -26.44 -29.11 -11.48
C ALA A 54 -25.74 -30.47 -11.30
N GLU A 55 -25.39 -31.14 -12.39
CA GLU A 55 -24.63 -32.40 -12.41
C GLU A 55 -23.16 -32.19 -12.02
N SER A 56 -22.58 -31.05 -12.41
CA SER A 56 -21.18 -30.70 -12.09
C SER A 56 -20.91 -30.30 -10.63
N MET A 57 -21.96 -29.95 -9.87
CA MET A 57 -21.85 -29.39 -8.51
C MET A 57 -22.51 -30.29 -7.46
N THR A 58 -21.91 -30.42 -6.27
CA THR A 58 -22.58 -31.04 -5.12
C THR A 58 -23.74 -30.18 -4.62
N SER A 59 -24.60 -30.76 -3.76
CA SER A 59 -25.77 -30.06 -3.24
C SER A 59 -25.43 -28.80 -2.44
N GLU A 60 -24.30 -28.76 -1.74
CA GLU A 60 -23.94 -27.58 -0.91
C GLU A 60 -23.31 -26.46 -1.75
N GLU A 61 -22.57 -26.80 -2.81
CA GLU A 61 -22.07 -25.82 -3.78
C GLU A 61 -23.22 -25.19 -4.56
N TRP A 62 -24.16 -26.00 -5.05
CA TRP A 62 -25.36 -25.54 -5.74
C TRP A 62 -26.17 -24.54 -4.89
N VAL A 63 -26.40 -24.88 -3.62
CA VAL A 63 -27.08 -23.98 -2.66
C VAL A 63 -26.29 -22.69 -2.46
N SER A 64 -24.96 -22.78 -2.31
CA SER A 64 -24.11 -21.61 -2.09
C SER A 64 -24.06 -20.69 -3.32
N TRP A 65 -23.98 -21.27 -4.52
CA TRP A 65 -23.93 -20.57 -5.79
C TRP A 65 -25.25 -19.86 -6.12
N LEU A 66 -26.39 -20.57 -6.01
CA LEU A 66 -27.70 -19.97 -6.27
C LEU A 66 -28.09 -18.90 -5.24
N ARG A 67 -27.60 -18.96 -4.00
CA ARG A 67 -27.82 -17.89 -3.00
C ARG A 67 -27.06 -16.60 -3.33
N LEU A 68 -25.95 -16.70 -4.05
CA LEU A 68 -25.21 -15.53 -4.54
C LEU A 68 -25.84 -14.90 -5.79
N ILE A 69 -26.72 -15.63 -6.49
CA ILE A 69 -27.53 -15.13 -7.59
C ILE A 69 -28.86 -14.59 -7.04
N PHE A 70 -29.68 -15.46 -6.44
CA PHE A 70 -31.09 -15.21 -6.07
C PHE A 70 -31.34 -14.72 -4.64
N GLY A 71 -30.30 -14.62 -3.80
CA GLY A 71 -30.39 -14.04 -2.45
C GLY A 71 -30.27 -15.04 -1.29
N GLU A 72 -29.88 -14.53 -0.12
CA GLU A 72 -29.77 -15.31 1.12
C GLU A 72 -31.13 -15.50 1.83
N ASP A 73 -32.15 -14.72 1.46
CA ASP A 73 -33.50 -14.68 2.04
C ASP A 73 -34.36 -15.91 1.67
N ILE A 74 -34.01 -16.60 0.58
CA ILE A 74 -34.65 -17.84 0.17
C ILE A 74 -34.08 -19.01 1.02
N PRO A 75 -34.93 -19.87 1.62
CA PRO A 75 -34.48 -20.99 2.44
C PRO A 75 -33.57 -21.98 1.69
N ARG A 76 -32.51 -22.48 2.33
CA ARG A 76 -31.59 -23.49 1.74
C ARG A 76 -32.31 -24.70 1.15
N THR A 77 -33.41 -25.13 1.79
CA THR A 77 -34.24 -26.25 1.35
C THR A 77 -34.96 -26.00 0.02
N ALA A 78 -35.25 -24.75 -0.36
CA ALA A 78 -35.82 -24.42 -1.66
C ALA A 78 -34.81 -24.67 -2.78
N TYR A 79 -33.56 -24.24 -2.60
CA TYR A 79 -32.46 -24.51 -3.55
C TYR A 79 -32.15 -26.00 -3.69
N GLN A 80 -32.17 -26.76 -2.58
CA GLN A 80 -32.00 -28.22 -2.60
C GLN A 80 -33.13 -28.93 -3.37
N ARG A 81 -34.37 -28.47 -3.21
CA ARG A 81 -35.52 -28.99 -3.97
C ARG A 81 -35.42 -28.66 -5.46
N LEU A 82 -35.08 -27.42 -5.81
CA LEU A 82 -34.80 -27.02 -7.19
C LEU A 82 -33.73 -27.93 -7.82
N ARG A 83 -32.62 -28.24 -7.11
CA ARG A 83 -31.58 -29.16 -7.61
C ARG A 83 -32.15 -30.54 -7.94
N ALA A 84 -32.99 -31.08 -7.06
CA ALA A 84 -33.58 -32.40 -7.25
C ALA A 84 -34.49 -32.44 -8.48
N GLU A 85 -35.29 -31.40 -8.70
CA GLU A 85 -36.22 -31.29 -9.84
C GLU A 85 -35.52 -30.95 -11.16
N VAL A 86 -34.36 -30.28 -11.13
CA VAL A 86 -33.48 -30.11 -12.30
C VAL A 86 -32.89 -31.45 -12.74
N LEU A 87 -32.34 -32.23 -11.79
CA LEU A 87 -31.65 -33.49 -12.07
C LEU A 87 -32.57 -34.65 -12.45
N ASN A 88 -33.77 -34.74 -11.87
CA ASN A 88 -34.74 -35.76 -12.24
C ASN A 88 -35.55 -35.39 -13.51
N GLY A 89 -35.34 -34.18 -14.07
CA GLY A 89 -36.05 -33.66 -15.24
C GLY A 89 -37.48 -33.18 -14.98
N SER A 90 -37.91 -32.99 -13.73
CA SER A 90 -39.26 -32.55 -13.38
C SER A 90 -39.40 -31.03 -13.16
N LEU A 91 -38.35 -30.25 -13.37
CA LEU A 91 -38.38 -28.78 -13.29
C LEU A 91 -39.54 -28.24 -14.15
N PRO A 92 -40.46 -27.43 -13.59
CA PRO A 92 -41.48 -26.75 -14.38
C PRO A 92 -40.83 -25.83 -15.41
N SER A 93 -41.09 -26.03 -16.69
CA SER A 93 -40.60 -25.16 -17.77
C SER A 93 -41.54 -23.95 -17.98
N PRO A 94 -41.02 -22.76 -18.35
CA PRO A 94 -41.86 -21.64 -18.71
C PRO A 94 -42.48 -21.82 -20.10
N ARG A 95 -43.63 -21.20 -20.34
CA ARG A 95 -44.24 -21.14 -21.68
C ARG A 95 -43.60 -20.02 -22.50
N LEU A 96 -43.03 -20.32 -23.65
CA LEU A 96 -42.58 -19.27 -24.59
C LEU A 96 -43.79 -18.77 -25.40
N VAL A 97 -44.01 -17.46 -25.43
CA VAL A 97 -45.14 -16.83 -26.14
C VAL A 97 -44.62 -15.69 -27.01
N ILE A 98 -44.90 -15.77 -28.32
CA ILE A 98 -44.59 -14.69 -29.26
C ILE A 98 -45.72 -13.65 -29.18
N VAL A 99 -45.38 -12.37 -29.04
CA VAL A 99 -46.35 -11.27 -28.88
C VAL A 99 -46.23 -10.21 -29.98
N HIS A 100 -47.36 -9.57 -30.31
CA HIS A 100 -47.46 -8.56 -31.37
C HIS A 100 -46.94 -7.17 -31.01
N GLU A 101 -47.16 -6.71 -29.77
CA GLU A 101 -46.84 -5.35 -29.33
C GLU A 101 -45.43 -5.23 -28.73
N GLU A 102 -44.90 -4.01 -28.67
CA GLU A 102 -43.64 -3.71 -27.99
C GLU A 102 -43.81 -3.88 -26.47
N LEU A 103 -42.92 -4.62 -25.82
CA LEU A 103 -42.93 -4.86 -24.38
C LEU A 103 -42.40 -3.64 -23.62
N ASN A 104 -43.06 -2.47 -23.78
CA ASN A 104 -42.59 -1.17 -23.28
C ASN A 104 -41.16 -0.82 -23.71
N GLY A 105 -40.76 -1.21 -24.93
CA GLY A 105 -39.40 -1.04 -25.47
C GLY A 105 -38.43 -2.21 -25.20
N HIS A 106 -38.82 -3.19 -24.38
CA HIS A 106 -38.03 -4.40 -24.14
C HIS A 106 -38.22 -5.44 -25.26
N SER A 107 -37.24 -6.33 -25.43
CA SER A 107 -37.25 -7.35 -26.49
C SER A 107 -37.84 -8.69 -26.05
N ALA A 108 -37.78 -8.99 -24.74
CA ALA A 108 -38.50 -10.05 -24.05
C ALA A 108 -38.99 -9.55 -22.68
N ALA A 109 -39.81 -10.35 -21.98
CA ALA A 109 -40.26 -10.11 -20.60
C ALA A 109 -40.80 -11.41 -19.95
N TYR A 110 -40.43 -11.72 -18.70
CA TYR A 110 -41.02 -12.81 -17.94
C TYR A 110 -42.29 -12.37 -17.21
N HIS A 111 -43.38 -13.13 -17.42
CA HIS A 111 -44.66 -12.91 -16.79
C HIS A 111 -44.97 -14.00 -15.76
N GLY A 112 -44.68 -13.71 -14.49
CA GLY A 112 -44.79 -14.67 -13.38
C GLY A 112 -46.17 -15.30 -13.20
N GLN A 113 -47.27 -14.55 -13.38
CA GLN A 113 -48.63 -15.09 -13.17
C GLN A 113 -49.00 -16.23 -14.13
N SER A 114 -48.54 -16.18 -15.38
CA SER A 114 -48.76 -17.25 -16.36
C SER A 114 -47.55 -18.17 -16.54
N ARG A 115 -46.46 -17.91 -15.81
CA ARG A 115 -45.15 -18.56 -15.96
C ARG A 115 -44.72 -18.61 -17.43
N SER A 116 -44.71 -17.44 -18.06
CA SER A 116 -44.46 -17.30 -19.50
C SER A 116 -43.33 -16.35 -19.79
N ILE A 117 -42.45 -16.70 -20.72
CA ILE A 117 -41.48 -15.79 -21.32
C ILE A 117 -42.15 -15.21 -22.56
N LEU A 118 -42.41 -13.92 -22.54
CA LEU A 118 -42.99 -13.17 -23.66
C LEU A 118 -41.84 -12.68 -24.54
N VAL A 119 -41.92 -12.89 -25.86
CA VAL A 119 -40.88 -12.50 -26.81
C VAL A 119 -41.49 -11.68 -27.94
N SER A 120 -40.90 -10.52 -28.24
CA SER A 120 -41.34 -9.71 -29.37
C SER A 120 -41.21 -10.48 -30.68
N ARG A 121 -42.30 -10.55 -31.47
CA ARG A 121 -42.27 -11.13 -32.83
C ARG A 121 -41.18 -10.51 -33.71
N ALA A 122 -40.91 -9.22 -33.54
CA ALA A 122 -39.89 -8.52 -34.31
C ALA A 122 -38.47 -9.04 -34.01
N LEU A 123 -38.15 -9.37 -32.75
CA LEU A 123 -36.88 -9.98 -32.38
C LEU A 123 -36.75 -11.38 -33.00
N VAL A 124 -37.78 -12.23 -32.89
CA VAL A 124 -37.78 -13.59 -33.46
C VAL A 124 -37.56 -13.57 -34.98
N LEU A 125 -38.16 -12.62 -35.69
CA LEU A 125 -37.98 -12.50 -37.14
C LEU A 125 -36.59 -11.97 -37.54
N ARG A 126 -35.98 -11.06 -36.76
CA ARG A 126 -34.60 -10.58 -37.03
C ARG A 126 -33.55 -11.64 -36.69
N ALA A 127 -33.73 -12.38 -35.60
CA ALA A 127 -32.90 -13.52 -35.20
C ALA A 127 -32.82 -14.66 -36.25
N ARG A 128 -33.75 -14.71 -37.21
CA ARG A 128 -33.69 -15.64 -38.37
C ARG A 128 -32.76 -15.19 -39.49
N GLN A 129 -32.35 -13.92 -39.49
CA GLN A 129 -31.69 -13.25 -40.62
C GLN A 129 -30.31 -12.70 -40.25
N ASP A 130 -30.08 -12.42 -38.97
CA ASP A 130 -28.88 -11.77 -38.46
C ASP A 130 -28.35 -12.47 -37.21
N ASN A 131 -27.03 -12.69 -37.14
CA ASN A 131 -26.37 -13.42 -36.06
C ASN A 131 -26.30 -12.60 -34.76
N GLU A 132 -26.19 -11.27 -34.81
CA GLU A 132 -26.19 -10.44 -33.59
C GLU A 132 -27.58 -10.43 -32.95
N GLU A 133 -28.65 -10.33 -33.75
CA GLU A 133 -30.03 -10.44 -33.25
C GLU A 133 -30.40 -11.88 -32.83
N ALA A 134 -29.75 -12.91 -33.39
CA ALA A 134 -29.84 -14.29 -32.89
C ALA A 134 -29.19 -14.44 -31.51
N TRP A 135 -27.99 -13.88 -31.32
CA TRP A 135 -27.33 -13.80 -30.00
C TRP A 135 -28.16 -13.03 -28.98
N LYS A 136 -28.78 -11.92 -29.38
CA LYS A 136 -29.69 -11.14 -28.54
C LYS A 136 -30.93 -11.93 -28.12
N LEU A 137 -31.54 -12.70 -29.02
CA LEU A 137 -32.66 -13.58 -28.68
C LEU A 137 -32.25 -14.70 -27.71
N LEU A 138 -31.08 -15.31 -27.90
CA LEU A 138 -30.52 -16.31 -26.99
C LEU A 138 -30.30 -15.73 -25.57
N VAL A 139 -29.70 -14.54 -25.48
CA VAL A 139 -29.52 -13.83 -24.20
C VAL A 139 -30.87 -13.61 -23.52
N CYS A 140 -31.81 -12.95 -24.18
CA CYS A 140 -33.14 -12.69 -23.62
C CYS A 140 -33.87 -13.98 -23.19
N LEU A 141 -33.84 -15.05 -23.98
CA LEU A 141 -34.48 -16.32 -23.59
C LEU A 141 -33.88 -16.93 -22.31
N THR A 142 -32.58 -16.73 -22.07
CA THR A 142 -31.88 -17.29 -20.90
C THR A 142 -32.03 -16.38 -19.67
N GLU A 143 -32.08 -15.07 -19.88
CA GLU A 143 -32.34 -14.03 -18.87
C GLU A 143 -33.74 -14.18 -18.26
N GLU A 144 -34.76 -14.29 -19.10
CA GLU A 144 -36.14 -14.49 -18.66
C GLU A 144 -36.38 -15.89 -18.07
N PHE A 145 -35.54 -16.86 -18.40
CA PHE A 145 -35.49 -18.15 -17.70
C PHE A 145 -34.89 -18.01 -16.30
N GLY A 146 -33.97 -17.08 -16.06
CA GLY A 146 -33.49 -16.73 -14.72
C GLY A 146 -34.57 -16.14 -13.84
N HIS A 147 -35.35 -15.18 -14.35
CA HIS A 147 -36.55 -14.67 -13.65
C HIS A 147 -37.61 -15.76 -13.41
N HIS A 148 -37.70 -16.76 -14.29
CA HIS A 148 -38.53 -17.94 -14.05
C HIS A 148 -38.04 -18.78 -12.85
N LEU A 149 -36.73 -19.02 -12.73
CA LEU A 149 -36.17 -19.74 -11.58
C LEU A 149 -36.35 -18.98 -10.26
N ASP A 150 -36.10 -17.66 -10.23
CA ASP A 150 -36.34 -16.84 -9.04
C ASP A 150 -37.80 -16.93 -8.60
N HIS A 151 -38.73 -16.73 -9.55
CA HIS A 151 -40.15 -16.85 -9.27
C HIS A 151 -40.54 -18.24 -8.71
N LEU A 152 -39.97 -19.33 -9.25
CA LEU A 152 -40.18 -20.66 -8.68
C LEU A 152 -39.58 -20.79 -7.28
N LEU A 153 -38.37 -20.28 -7.04
CA LEU A 153 -37.74 -20.30 -5.72
C LEU A 153 -38.56 -19.53 -4.67
N ARG A 154 -39.08 -18.34 -5.01
CA ARG A 154 -39.82 -17.45 -4.10
C ARG A 154 -41.28 -17.85 -3.87
N THR A 155 -41.92 -18.53 -4.83
CA THR A 155 -43.38 -18.82 -4.80
C THR A 155 -43.77 -20.31 -4.86
N HIS A 156 -42.89 -21.20 -5.33
CA HIS A 156 -43.18 -22.63 -5.49
C HIS A 156 -42.36 -23.51 -4.55
N TYR A 157 -41.05 -23.24 -4.44
CA TYR A 157 -40.16 -23.96 -3.53
C TYR A 157 -40.14 -23.36 -2.12
N ALA A 158 -40.40 -22.06 -2.00
CA ALA A 158 -40.66 -21.34 -0.76
C ALA A 158 -41.91 -20.44 -0.88
N ALA A 159 -42.26 -19.76 0.22
CA ALA A 159 -43.36 -18.81 0.30
C ALA A 159 -42.87 -17.44 0.80
N VAL A 160 -41.71 -17.00 0.30
CA VAL A 160 -41.09 -15.70 0.66
C VAL A 160 -41.77 -14.56 -0.09
N GLY A 161 -42.16 -14.81 -1.35
CA GLY A 161 -42.71 -13.79 -2.23
C GLY A 161 -41.71 -12.67 -2.55
N GLY A 162 -42.25 -11.55 -3.00
CA GLY A 162 -41.45 -10.44 -3.52
C GLY A 162 -40.82 -10.73 -4.89
N ASP A 163 -39.98 -9.80 -5.30
CA ASP A 163 -39.05 -9.86 -6.41
C ASP A 163 -37.69 -9.44 -5.82
N ALA A 164 -36.59 -9.92 -6.37
CA ALA A 164 -35.27 -9.59 -5.84
C ALA A 164 -34.83 -8.18 -6.29
N HIS A 165 -33.76 -7.66 -5.69
CA HIS A 165 -33.39 -6.24 -5.80
C HIS A 165 -32.39 -5.93 -6.94
N LEU A 166 -31.91 -6.95 -7.66
CA LEU A 166 -30.90 -6.85 -8.71
C LEU A 166 -31.42 -7.50 -10.00
N ASP A 167 -30.56 -7.63 -11.00
CA ASP A 167 -30.87 -8.35 -12.24
C ASP A 167 -30.37 -9.80 -12.14
N GLU A 168 -31.15 -10.67 -11.49
CA GLU A 168 -30.77 -12.08 -11.34
C GLU A 168 -30.95 -12.88 -12.64
N GLY A 169 -31.80 -12.39 -13.55
CA GLY A 169 -32.01 -12.93 -14.89
C GLY A 169 -30.72 -12.93 -15.70
N ALA A 170 -30.13 -11.75 -15.89
CA ALA A 170 -28.89 -11.59 -16.66
C ALA A 170 -27.72 -12.35 -16.03
N ARG A 171 -27.64 -12.39 -14.69
CA ARG A 171 -26.58 -13.11 -13.95
C ARG A 171 -26.66 -14.62 -14.13
N LEU A 172 -27.86 -15.21 -14.16
CA LEU A 172 -28.00 -16.62 -14.55
C LEU A 172 -27.69 -16.84 -16.03
N ALA A 173 -28.13 -15.93 -16.90
CA ALA A 173 -27.91 -16.04 -18.35
C ALA A 173 -26.43 -16.14 -18.72
N TYR A 174 -25.57 -15.30 -18.13
CA TYR A 174 -24.12 -15.40 -18.28
C TYR A 174 -23.56 -16.79 -17.95
N ALA A 175 -24.06 -17.42 -16.88
CA ALA A 175 -23.57 -18.71 -16.43
C ALA A 175 -24.01 -19.86 -17.34
N LEU A 176 -25.28 -19.86 -17.75
CA LEU A 176 -25.87 -20.95 -18.52
C LEU A 176 -25.50 -20.91 -20.00
N ILE A 177 -25.34 -19.72 -20.57
CA ILE A 177 -24.96 -19.59 -21.99
C ILE A 177 -23.63 -20.31 -22.25
N ASP A 178 -22.64 -20.18 -21.36
CA ASP A 178 -21.27 -20.67 -21.58
C ASP A 178 -21.05 -22.17 -21.26
N PHE A 179 -21.90 -22.78 -20.42
CA PHE A 179 -21.57 -24.02 -19.71
C PHE A 179 -21.48 -25.28 -20.61
N GLY A 180 -22.33 -25.39 -21.63
CA GLY A 180 -22.46 -26.57 -22.50
C GLY A 180 -21.86 -26.40 -23.90
N TYR A 181 -20.96 -25.44 -24.12
CA TYR A 181 -20.23 -25.32 -25.39
C TYR A 181 -18.99 -26.22 -25.43
N ASP A 182 -18.98 -27.16 -26.37
CA ASP A 182 -17.75 -27.85 -26.77
C ASP A 182 -17.00 -26.99 -27.81
N ARG A 183 -15.69 -26.80 -27.59
CA ARG A 183 -14.83 -25.82 -28.33
C ARG A 183 -14.63 -26.17 -29.81
N GLY A 184 -15.22 -27.26 -30.30
CA GLY A 184 -15.24 -27.66 -31.72
C GLY A 184 -16.49 -27.25 -32.51
N GLN A 185 -17.58 -26.80 -31.87
CA GLN A 185 -18.81 -26.43 -32.58
C GLN A 185 -18.69 -25.03 -33.21
N GLN A 186 -18.99 -24.91 -34.52
CA GLN A 186 -19.02 -23.63 -35.24
C GLN A 186 -20.38 -22.94 -35.15
N ARG A 187 -21.46 -23.71 -34.96
CA ARG A 187 -22.84 -23.23 -34.79
C ARG A 187 -23.58 -24.07 -33.76
N ARG A 188 -24.59 -23.49 -33.11
CA ARG A 188 -25.49 -24.19 -32.19
C ARG A 188 -26.94 -23.76 -32.39
N GLU A 189 -27.83 -24.73 -32.53
CA GLU A 189 -29.28 -24.52 -32.45
C GLU A 189 -29.67 -24.19 -31.00
N PHE A 190 -30.38 -23.08 -30.79
CA PHE A 190 -30.84 -22.67 -29.45
C PHE A 190 -32.36 -22.62 -29.30
N ALA A 191 -33.10 -22.50 -30.40
CA ALA A 191 -34.56 -22.48 -30.39
C ALA A 191 -35.14 -22.93 -31.75
N ARG A 192 -36.42 -23.30 -31.77
CA ARG A 192 -37.21 -23.56 -32.98
C ARG A 192 -38.36 -22.58 -33.07
N TYR A 193 -38.45 -21.89 -34.20
CA TYR A 193 -39.59 -21.04 -34.55
C TYR A 193 -40.52 -21.79 -35.50
N ILE A 194 -41.80 -21.84 -35.19
CA ILE A 194 -42.81 -22.58 -35.95
C ILE A 194 -43.78 -21.58 -36.57
N GLN A 195 -43.96 -21.66 -37.89
CA GLN A 195 -44.90 -20.84 -38.65
C GLN A 195 -45.53 -21.73 -39.73
N ALA A 196 -46.86 -21.86 -39.73
CA ALA A 196 -47.62 -22.67 -40.70
C ALA A 196 -47.06 -24.11 -40.91
N GLU A 197 -47.05 -24.89 -39.83
CA GLU A 197 -46.65 -26.32 -39.77
C GLU A 197 -45.16 -26.65 -40.08
N SER A 198 -44.34 -25.69 -40.52
CA SER A 198 -42.90 -25.92 -40.74
C SER A 198 -42.04 -25.32 -39.62
N PRO A 199 -41.29 -26.14 -38.85
CA PRO A 199 -40.33 -25.65 -37.86
C PRO A 199 -39.03 -25.17 -38.53
N VAL A 200 -38.54 -24.01 -38.10
CA VAL A 200 -37.27 -23.40 -38.51
C VAL A 200 -36.35 -23.35 -37.31
N ALA A 201 -35.16 -23.95 -37.43
CA ALA A 201 -34.11 -23.85 -36.42
C ALA A 201 -33.57 -22.41 -36.35
N LEU A 202 -33.36 -21.91 -35.13
CA LEU A 202 -32.64 -20.68 -34.84
C LEU A 202 -31.26 -21.09 -34.32
N GLU A 203 -30.21 -20.68 -35.03
CA GLU A 203 -28.82 -21.01 -34.74
C GLU A 203 -28.03 -19.74 -34.42
N VAL A 204 -27.01 -19.86 -33.58
CA VAL A 204 -25.96 -18.85 -33.39
C VAL A 204 -24.62 -19.37 -33.93
N GLU A 205 -23.84 -18.48 -34.55
CA GLU A 205 -22.46 -18.72 -34.99
C GLU A 205 -21.46 -18.06 -34.01
N PHE A 206 -20.41 -18.80 -33.64
CA PHE A 206 -19.50 -18.44 -32.54
C PHE A 206 -18.40 -17.44 -32.89
N GLY A 207 -18.22 -17.10 -34.18
CA GLY A 207 -17.26 -16.12 -34.66
C GLY A 207 -17.56 -14.69 -34.17
N GLY A 208 -17.26 -14.40 -32.91
CA GLY A 208 -17.55 -13.12 -32.25
C GLY A 208 -18.34 -13.19 -30.94
N MET A 209 -18.63 -14.39 -30.41
CA MET A 209 -19.40 -14.59 -29.16
C MET A 209 -18.99 -13.63 -28.02
N THR A 210 -17.69 -13.52 -27.72
CA THR A 210 -17.18 -12.64 -26.64
C THR A 210 -17.51 -11.16 -26.87
N ALA A 211 -17.61 -10.70 -28.12
CA ALA A 211 -17.98 -9.33 -28.44
C ALA A 211 -19.50 -9.11 -28.33
N ALA A 212 -20.31 -10.06 -28.82
CA ALA A 212 -21.77 -10.00 -28.72
C ALA A 212 -22.26 -10.07 -27.26
N VAL A 213 -21.79 -11.05 -26.49
CA VAL A 213 -22.15 -11.21 -25.07
C VAL A 213 -21.72 -10.01 -24.24
N ARG A 214 -20.53 -9.44 -24.48
CA ARG A 214 -20.14 -8.17 -23.85
C ARG A 214 -21.09 -7.04 -24.26
N ARG A 215 -21.38 -6.88 -25.55
CA ARG A 215 -22.18 -5.75 -26.07
C ARG A 215 -23.63 -5.72 -25.59
N PHE A 216 -24.28 -6.87 -25.42
CA PHE A 216 -25.69 -6.93 -25.02
C PHE A 216 -25.91 -7.04 -23.52
N VAL A 217 -24.92 -7.50 -22.77
CA VAL A 217 -25.07 -7.76 -21.32
C VAL A 217 -24.22 -6.81 -20.46
N SER A 218 -23.32 -6.02 -21.05
CA SER A 218 -22.73 -4.87 -20.35
C SER A 218 -23.63 -3.63 -20.46
N ALA A 219 -24.36 -3.33 -19.38
CA ALA A 219 -24.89 -2.00 -19.10
C ALA A 219 -24.11 -1.34 -17.94
N PRO A 220 -22.97 -0.67 -18.20
CA PRO A 220 -22.27 0.13 -17.20
C PRO A 220 -22.50 1.63 -17.40
N GLU A 221 -23.75 2.11 -17.27
CA GLU A 221 -24.01 3.54 -17.02
C GLU A 221 -23.97 3.87 -15.52
N GLN A 222 -22.99 3.32 -14.80
CA GLN A 222 -22.67 3.73 -13.42
C GLN A 222 -21.26 3.32 -12.96
N TRP A 223 -20.23 3.69 -13.73
CA TRP A 223 -18.83 3.52 -13.28
C TRP A 223 -17.86 4.62 -13.75
N ASP A 224 -18.30 5.89 -13.69
CA ASP A 224 -17.38 7.04 -13.64
C ASP A 224 -17.71 7.92 -12.44
N ASP A 225 -17.32 7.45 -11.25
CA ASP A 225 -17.35 8.25 -10.02
C ASP A 225 -16.17 7.84 -9.12
N GLY A 226 -14.96 8.22 -9.51
CA GLY A 226 -13.74 7.76 -8.80
C GLY A 226 -12.38 8.27 -9.26
N ARG A 227 -12.24 8.93 -10.42
CA ARG A 227 -10.96 9.53 -10.86
C ARG A 227 -10.61 10.83 -10.13
N ALA A 228 -10.48 10.77 -8.80
CA ALA A 228 -9.92 11.84 -7.99
C ALA A 228 -9.36 11.29 -6.66
N GLY A 229 -8.04 11.33 -6.48
CA GLY A 229 -7.46 10.97 -5.18
C GLY A 229 -5.97 10.68 -5.13
N GLY A 230 -5.14 11.47 -5.85
CA GLY A 230 -3.68 11.41 -5.70
C GLY A 230 -3.26 11.99 -4.34
N LEU A 231 -3.16 11.12 -3.35
CA LEU A 231 -2.63 11.38 -2.02
C LEU A 231 -1.83 10.14 -1.64
N GLU A 232 -0.52 10.20 -1.80
CA GLU A 232 0.41 9.19 -1.32
C GLU A 232 1.48 9.86 -0.46
N TYR A 233 1.97 9.11 0.52
CA TYR A 233 3.04 9.51 1.43
C TYR A 233 4.37 8.97 0.88
N PHE A 234 5.47 9.63 1.21
CA PHE A 234 6.78 9.01 1.21
C PHE A 234 6.71 7.81 2.16
N GLY A 235 7.06 6.66 1.63
CA GLY A 235 6.83 5.36 2.21
C GLY A 235 6.97 4.31 1.10
N ALA A 236 6.40 3.13 1.31
CA ALA A 236 6.48 2.02 0.38
C ALA A 236 5.88 2.33 -1.01
N GLY A 237 6.73 2.69 -1.96
CA GLY A 237 6.36 2.91 -3.35
C GLY A 237 7.29 3.88 -4.05
N ARG A 238 6.89 4.33 -5.24
CA ARG A 238 7.64 5.29 -6.05
C ARG A 238 7.18 6.74 -5.87
N GLY A 239 6.11 6.98 -5.11
CA GLY A 239 5.41 8.26 -5.02
C GLY A 239 4.26 8.39 -6.03
N SER A 240 3.53 9.50 -5.96
CA SER A 240 2.19 9.71 -6.55
C SER A 240 2.14 9.89 -8.09
N GLU A 241 3.15 9.39 -8.81
CA GLU A 241 3.44 9.58 -10.25
C GLU A 241 3.61 11.05 -10.69
N ARG A 242 3.43 12.02 -9.79
CA ARG A 242 3.60 13.45 -10.06
C ARG A 242 5.08 13.83 -10.21
N PRO A 243 5.42 14.80 -11.08
CA PRO A 243 6.78 15.35 -11.15
C PRO A 243 7.24 15.89 -9.78
N GLY A 244 8.27 15.28 -9.21
CA GLY A 244 8.84 15.67 -7.92
C GLY A 244 8.19 15.03 -6.69
N SER A 245 7.27 14.07 -6.87
CA SER A 245 6.90 13.12 -5.82
C SER A 245 7.90 11.95 -5.77
N PHE A 246 8.24 11.52 -4.57
CA PHE A 246 9.17 10.43 -4.30
C PHE A 246 8.60 9.50 -3.21
N GLY A 247 8.90 8.22 -3.32
CA GLY A 247 8.83 7.23 -2.24
C GLY A 247 10.15 6.44 -2.19
N HIS A 248 10.31 5.54 -1.21
CA HIS A 248 11.56 4.80 -1.01
C HIS A 248 12.06 4.12 -2.31
N GLU A 249 11.19 3.42 -3.05
CA GLU A 249 11.55 2.73 -4.31
C GLU A 249 12.14 3.66 -5.39
N SER A 250 11.80 4.95 -5.36
CA SER A 250 12.35 5.96 -6.29
C SER A 250 13.73 6.48 -5.87
N ILE A 251 14.06 6.40 -4.58
CA ILE A 251 15.39 6.75 -4.04
C ILE A 251 16.39 5.65 -4.38
N GLU A 252 15.99 4.37 -4.28
CA GLU A 252 16.82 3.23 -4.62
C GLU A 252 17.29 3.24 -6.09
N ASP A 253 16.65 3.99 -6.99
CA ASP A 253 17.16 4.23 -8.34
C ASP A 253 18.57 4.86 -8.35
N ALA A 254 18.92 5.65 -7.33
CA ALA A 254 20.27 6.20 -7.17
C ALA A 254 21.35 5.11 -7.08
N LEU A 255 21.02 3.92 -6.56
CA LEU A 255 21.96 2.77 -6.52
C LEU A 255 22.36 2.27 -7.92
N GLN A 256 21.66 2.66 -8.99
CA GLN A 256 22.07 2.35 -10.35
C GLN A 256 23.46 2.95 -10.68
N GLU A 257 23.73 4.18 -10.24
CA GLU A 257 25.05 4.82 -10.38
C GLU A 257 26.12 4.19 -9.49
N ALA A 258 25.73 3.53 -8.40
CA ALA A 258 26.63 2.69 -7.60
C ALA A 258 26.94 1.32 -8.24
N GLY A 259 26.32 1.01 -9.38
CA GLY A 259 26.53 -0.25 -10.12
C GLY A 259 25.64 -1.41 -9.69
N PHE A 260 24.48 -1.15 -9.07
CA PHE A 260 23.48 -2.17 -8.77
C PHE A 260 22.62 -2.48 -10.01
N SER A 261 22.46 -3.78 -10.34
CA SER A 261 21.49 -4.22 -11.34
C SER A 261 20.04 -3.99 -10.85
N ARG A 262 19.05 -3.92 -11.76
CA ARG A 262 17.62 -3.79 -11.38
C ARG A 262 17.23 -4.81 -10.32
N GLN A 263 17.53 -6.09 -10.53
CA GLN A 263 17.23 -7.18 -9.58
C GLN A 263 17.87 -6.96 -8.20
N ALA A 264 19.10 -6.43 -8.15
CA ALA A 264 19.75 -6.08 -6.89
C ALA A 264 19.08 -4.88 -6.21
N ARG A 265 18.62 -3.88 -6.99
CA ARG A 265 17.83 -2.73 -6.47
C ARG A 265 16.49 -3.19 -5.91
N THR A 266 15.76 -4.07 -6.61
CA THR A 266 14.52 -4.69 -6.10
C THR A 266 14.77 -5.47 -4.80
N ALA A 267 15.86 -6.23 -4.71
CA ALA A 267 16.22 -6.99 -3.49
C ALA A 267 16.64 -6.10 -2.31
N VAL A 268 17.23 -4.93 -2.58
CA VAL A 268 17.50 -3.90 -1.55
C VAL A 268 16.20 -3.24 -1.11
N TYR A 269 15.39 -2.78 -2.06
CA TYR A 269 14.12 -2.14 -1.79
C TYR A 269 13.14 -3.06 -1.04
N PHE A 270 13.14 -4.38 -1.28
CA PHE A 270 12.37 -5.33 -0.45
C PHE A 270 12.74 -5.25 1.05
N GLY A 271 14.01 -4.97 1.37
CA GLY A 271 14.45 -4.71 2.74
C GLY A 271 13.87 -3.41 3.31
N ASN A 272 13.85 -2.35 2.50
CA ASN A 272 13.28 -1.04 2.85
C ASN A 272 11.75 -1.19 3.09
N TRP A 273 11.05 -1.75 2.11
CA TRP A 273 9.62 -2.09 2.13
C TRP A 273 9.19 -2.93 3.33
N LEU A 274 10.04 -3.85 3.82
CA LEU A 274 9.78 -4.63 5.04
C LEU A 274 9.79 -3.78 6.32
N ARG A 275 10.50 -2.65 6.34
CA ARG A 275 10.46 -1.69 7.46
C ARG A 275 9.19 -0.87 7.40
N ASP A 276 8.83 -0.30 6.25
CA ASP A 276 7.53 0.37 6.03
C ASP A 276 6.37 -0.48 6.59
N HIS A 277 6.32 -1.74 6.16
CA HIS A 277 5.24 -2.65 6.54
C HIS A 277 5.37 -3.21 7.97
N SER A 278 6.49 -3.00 8.67
CA SER A 278 6.61 -3.34 10.09
C SER A 278 5.77 -2.41 10.97
N GLN A 279 5.45 -1.20 10.51
CA GLN A 279 4.51 -0.26 11.17
C GLN A 279 3.10 -0.83 11.37
N LEU A 280 2.68 -1.79 10.52
CA LEU A 280 1.42 -2.54 10.68
C LEU A 280 1.42 -3.41 11.93
N VAL A 281 2.61 -3.72 12.45
CA VAL A 281 2.87 -4.56 13.61
C VAL A 281 3.22 -3.65 14.80
N ASP A 282 2.37 -2.68 15.07
CA ASP A 282 2.49 -1.73 16.18
C ASP A 282 1.68 -2.22 17.41
N PRO A 283 2.12 -1.94 18.66
CA PRO A 283 1.42 -2.36 19.88
C PRO A 283 -0.05 -1.95 19.97
N LYS A 284 -0.46 -0.88 19.27
CA LYS A 284 -1.84 -0.39 19.24
C LYS A 284 -2.75 -1.18 18.28
N LEU A 285 -2.18 -2.00 17.39
CA LEU A 285 -2.91 -2.84 16.43
C LEU A 285 -2.86 -4.34 16.76
N VAL A 286 -1.73 -4.80 17.29
CA VAL A 286 -1.49 -6.22 17.53
C VAL A 286 -2.31 -6.71 18.72
N ARG A 287 -3.23 -7.64 18.47
CA ARG A 287 -4.01 -8.33 19.49
C ARG A 287 -3.08 -9.09 20.44
N LYS A 288 -3.12 -8.73 21.73
CA LYS A 288 -2.42 -9.46 22.78
C LYS A 288 -2.89 -10.92 22.80
N LYS A 289 -1.94 -11.86 22.90
CA LYS A 289 -2.25 -13.30 22.95
C LYS A 289 -3.22 -13.63 24.09
N GLY A 290 -4.34 -14.25 23.76
CA GLY A 290 -5.43 -14.58 24.69
C GLY A 290 -6.44 -13.47 24.95
N ALA A 291 -6.30 -12.28 24.34
CA ALA A 291 -7.32 -11.24 24.39
C ALA A 291 -8.52 -11.59 23.46
N PRO A 292 -9.73 -11.05 23.73
CA PRO A 292 -10.90 -11.28 22.89
C PRO A 292 -10.67 -10.82 21.45
N VAL A 293 -11.29 -11.53 20.51
CA VAL A 293 -11.16 -11.32 19.06
C VAL A 293 -11.56 -9.90 18.61
N THR A 294 -12.39 -9.21 19.40
CA THR A 294 -12.78 -7.80 19.21
C THR A 294 -11.64 -6.78 19.40
N THR A 295 -10.42 -7.20 19.77
CA THR A 295 -9.30 -6.31 20.08
C THR A 295 -8.15 -6.42 19.05
N GLY A 296 -8.28 -5.74 17.91
CA GLY A 296 -7.24 -5.71 16.88
C GLY A 296 -7.01 -7.04 16.16
N LEU A 297 -5.89 -7.16 15.44
CA LEU A 297 -5.54 -8.34 14.61
C LEU A 297 -4.39 -9.12 15.24
N SER A 298 -4.35 -10.45 15.09
CA SER A 298 -3.20 -11.23 15.57
C SER A 298 -1.91 -10.94 14.79
N ARG A 299 -0.78 -11.13 15.46
CA ARG A 299 0.58 -10.98 14.90
C ARG A 299 0.76 -11.85 13.64
N GLU A 300 0.24 -13.07 13.69
CA GLU A 300 0.26 -14.06 12.63
C GLU A 300 -0.54 -13.59 11.40
N SER A 301 -1.75 -13.07 11.61
CA SER A 301 -2.61 -12.58 10.53
C SER A 301 -2.06 -11.33 9.85
N ILE A 302 -1.54 -10.36 10.61
CA ILE A 302 -0.87 -9.18 10.03
C ILE A 302 0.31 -9.62 9.15
N THR A 303 1.13 -10.57 9.62
CA THR A 303 2.25 -11.10 8.84
C THR A 303 1.79 -11.77 7.54
N ARG A 304 0.68 -12.52 7.57
CA ARG A 304 0.10 -13.17 6.38
C ARG A 304 -0.48 -12.16 5.39
N ILE A 305 -1.04 -11.05 5.86
CA ILE A 305 -1.52 -9.95 5.01
C ILE A 305 -0.32 -9.31 4.29
N VAL A 306 0.77 -9.02 4.99
CA VAL A 306 1.98 -8.45 4.40
C VAL A 306 2.66 -9.43 3.42
N GLU A 307 2.64 -10.74 3.67
CA GLU A 307 3.08 -11.76 2.70
C GLU A 307 2.27 -11.73 1.39
N VAL A 308 0.95 -11.48 1.46
CA VAL A 308 0.12 -11.29 0.25
C VAL A 308 0.51 -10.01 -0.49
N MET A 309 0.68 -8.90 0.24
CA MET A 309 1.10 -7.61 -0.34
C MET A 309 2.50 -7.70 -0.99
N ALA A 310 3.43 -8.42 -0.39
CA ALA A 310 4.77 -8.64 -0.94
C ALA A 310 4.72 -9.46 -2.24
N ARG A 311 3.90 -10.51 -2.30
CA ARG A 311 3.70 -11.28 -3.55
C ARG A 311 3.15 -10.39 -4.66
N GLU A 312 2.11 -9.62 -4.37
CA GLU A 312 1.52 -8.67 -5.33
C GLU A 312 2.58 -7.67 -5.85
N LYS A 313 3.43 -7.15 -4.97
CA LYS A 313 4.44 -6.15 -5.32
C LYS A 313 5.65 -6.71 -6.08
N PHE A 314 6.11 -7.92 -5.75
CA PHE A 314 7.40 -8.44 -6.21
C PHE A 314 7.32 -9.66 -7.16
N SER A 315 6.15 -10.27 -7.39
CA SER A 315 6.05 -11.47 -8.25
C SER A 315 6.12 -11.21 -9.76
N ASN A 316 5.85 -9.99 -10.23
CA ASN A 316 5.78 -9.67 -11.67
C ASN A 316 7.13 -9.37 -12.35
N GLU A 317 8.26 -9.41 -11.64
CA GLU A 317 9.58 -8.95 -12.16
C GLU A 317 10.45 -10.02 -12.84
N ASP A 318 9.88 -11.09 -13.42
CA ASP A 318 10.64 -12.20 -14.04
C ASP A 318 11.63 -12.91 -13.06
N LEU A 319 11.35 -12.81 -11.75
CA LEU A 319 12.16 -13.40 -10.69
C LEU A 319 11.55 -14.73 -10.23
N SER A 320 11.71 -15.77 -11.07
CA SER A 320 11.16 -17.12 -10.92
C SER A 320 11.75 -17.98 -9.77
N ASN A 321 12.14 -17.34 -8.66
CA ASN A 321 12.53 -17.98 -7.41
C ASN A 321 11.79 -17.30 -6.23
N THR A 322 10.56 -17.74 -6.00
CA THR A 322 9.56 -17.16 -5.08
C THR A 322 9.91 -17.17 -3.58
N SER A 323 11.07 -17.70 -3.19
CA SER A 323 11.53 -17.71 -1.79
C SER A 323 12.27 -16.42 -1.36
N SER A 324 12.80 -15.65 -2.32
CA SER A 324 13.61 -14.47 -2.02
C SER A 324 12.82 -13.34 -1.36
N PHE A 325 11.59 -13.09 -1.81
CA PHE A 325 10.68 -12.04 -1.32
C PHE A 325 9.66 -12.54 -0.29
N ARG A 326 9.80 -13.77 0.21
CA ARG A 326 8.90 -14.32 1.23
C ARG A 326 9.00 -13.52 2.53
N VAL A 327 7.85 -13.16 3.08
CA VAL A 327 7.66 -12.54 4.38
C VAL A 327 7.32 -13.61 5.42
N ASP A 328 7.89 -13.46 6.61
CA ASP A 328 7.57 -14.24 7.80
C ASP A 328 7.74 -13.36 9.05
N ILE A 329 7.41 -13.90 10.23
CA ILE A 329 7.44 -13.16 11.50
C ILE A 329 8.85 -12.61 11.81
N GLN A 330 9.92 -13.30 11.39
CA GLN A 330 11.30 -12.90 11.65
C GLN A 330 11.77 -11.85 10.64
N ARG A 331 11.42 -12.01 9.36
CA ARG A 331 11.76 -11.06 8.28
C ARG A 331 10.99 -9.75 8.38
N LEU A 332 9.71 -9.79 8.75
CA LEU A 332 8.90 -8.59 8.97
C LEU A 332 9.29 -7.88 10.28
N GLY A 333 9.52 -8.64 11.35
CA GLY A 333 9.73 -8.05 12.67
C GLY A 333 8.50 -7.27 13.15
N VAL A 334 8.70 -6.37 14.10
CA VAL A 334 7.65 -5.51 14.68
C VAL A 334 8.02 -4.04 14.49
N TYR A 335 7.07 -3.11 14.64
CA TYR A 335 7.37 -1.69 14.66
C TYR A 335 8.32 -1.33 15.81
N ARG A 336 9.36 -0.54 15.50
CA ARG A 336 10.39 -0.09 16.45
C ARG A 336 10.88 1.30 16.04
N ASN A 337 10.78 2.27 16.95
CA ASN A 337 11.15 3.67 16.69
C ASN A 337 12.57 3.85 16.14
N GLU A 338 13.53 3.05 16.62
CA GLU A 338 14.92 3.09 16.16
C GLU A 338 15.13 2.61 14.71
N GLU A 339 14.17 1.94 14.07
CA GLU A 339 14.25 1.56 12.66
C GLU A 339 13.79 2.71 11.74
N HIS A 340 12.81 3.50 12.21
CA HIS A 340 12.09 4.58 11.52
C HIS A 340 12.57 5.99 11.91
N ILE A 341 13.67 6.08 12.67
CA ILE A 341 14.17 7.25 13.40
C ILE A 341 13.13 8.02 14.26
N ASP A 342 11.98 7.42 14.58
CA ASP A 342 10.91 8.07 15.32
C ASP A 342 11.29 8.44 16.75
N ASN A 343 10.66 9.50 17.26
CA ASN A 343 10.83 9.94 18.63
C ASN A 343 10.08 9.01 19.60
N PRO A 344 10.77 8.27 20.49
CA PRO A 344 10.14 7.28 21.37
C PRO A 344 9.44 7.92 22.59
N ASN A 345 9.36 9.25 22.69
CA ASN A 345 8.70 9.93 23.80
C ASN A 345 7.26 9.42 23.99
N GLY A 346 6.90 9.02 25.21
CA GLY A 346 5.60 8.44 25.55
C GLY A 346 5.43 6.94 25.27
N ILE A 347 6.39 6.26 24.63
CA ILE A 347 6.31 4.81 24.38
C ILE A 347 6.42 4.02 25.70
N THR A 348 5.45 3.14 25.93
CA THR A 348 5.36 2.22 27.09
C THR A 348 5.86 0.81 26.73
N ASP A 349 6.01 -0.06 27.73
CA ASP A 349 6.53 -1.41 27.52
C ASP A 349 5.47 -2.37 26.95
N ALA A 350 5.55 -2.61 25.64
CA ALA A 350 4.62 -3.46 24.91
C ALA A 350 5.02 -4.95 24.85
N ARG A 351 6.11 -5.38 25.50
CA ARG A 351 6.63 -6.75 25.38
C ARG A 351 5.71 -7.86 25.90
N ALA A 352 4.67 -7.48 26.65
CA ALA A 352 3.59 -8.38 27.06
C ALA A 352 2.57 -8.68 25.93
N ILE A 353 2.66 -7.99 24.79
CA ILE A 353 1.87 -8.23 23.57
C ILE A 353 2.65 -9.14 22.62
N ASP A 354 3.86 -8.72 22.23
CA ASP A 354 4.86 -9.51 21.48
C ASP A 354 6.26 -9.24 22.09
N PRO A 355 7.05 -10.26 22.48
CA PRO A 355 8.37 -10.09 23.06
C PRO A 355 9.40 -9.33 22.19
N ALA A 356 9.17 -9.23 20.87
CA ALA A 356 10.04 -8.51 19.95
C ALA A 356 9.90 -6.97 20.05
N PHE A 357 8.82 -6.47 20.67
CA PHE A 357 8.63 -5.04 20.90
C PHE A 357 9.73 -4.45 21.78
N ARG A 358 9.96 -3.15 21.63
CA ARG A 358 10.83 -2.41 22.56
C ARG A 358 10.16 -2.25 23.94
N GLY A 359 11.00 -2.03 24.94
CA GLY A 359 10.54 -1.59 26.26
C GLY A 359 10.16 -0.10 26.27
N ALA A 360 9.67 0.35 27.42
CA ALA A 360 9.35 1.76 27.63
C ALA A 360 10.54 2.69 27.35
N CYS A 361 10.25 3.88 26.84
CA CYS A 361 11.23 4.92 26.58
C CYS A 361 11.92 5.39 27.87
N ARG A 362 13.25 5.50 27.82
CA ARG A 362 14.07 5.98 28.92
C ARG A 362 14.39 7.46 28.75
N THR A 363 14.46 8.19 29.86
CA THR A 363 14.82 9.63 29.86
C THR A 363 16.15 9.92 29.16
N GLU A 364 17.12 8.99 29.23
CA GLU A 364 18.42 9.10 28.55
C GLU A 364 18.31 9.16 27.02
N GLU A 365 17.28 8.54 26.42
CA GLU A 365 17.05 8.51 24.96
C GLU A 365 16.63 9.89 24.43
N LEU A 366 15.86 10.64 25.25
CA LEU A 366 15.31 11.95 24.91
C LEU A 366 16.26 13.12 25.23
N ALA A 367 17.40 12.83 25.86
CA ALA A 367 18.43 13.82 26.18
C ALA A 367 19.18 14.28 24.92
N VAL A 368 19.61 15.54 24.92
CA VAL A 368 20.43 16.13 23.85
C VAL A 368 21.91 15.92 24.19
N ASN A 369 22.69 15.44 23.22
CA ASN A 369 24.11 15.16 23.40
C ASN A 369 25.04 16.19 22.75
N SER A 370 26.34 15.95 22.84
CA SER A 370 27.40 16.81 22.29
C SER A 370 27.37 16.99 20.77
N LEU A 371 26.65 16.13 20.03
CA LEU A 371 26.40 16.29 18.60
C LEU A 371 25.22 17.24 18.29
N ARG A 372 24.58 17.83 19.32
CA ARG A 372 23.36 18.66 19.24
C ARG A 372 22.13 17.90 18.72
N MET A 373 22.08 16.60 18.99
CA MET A 373 20.99 15.71 18.57
C MET A 373 20.42 14.96 19.77
N LYS A 374 19.19 14.46 19.65
CA LYS A 374 18.59 13.52 20.61
C LYS A 374 19.35 12.18 20.60
N ASN A 375 19.57 11.58 21.77
CA ASN A 375 20.30 10.31 21.90
C ASN A 375 19.67 9.13 21.15
N PHE A 376 18.34 9.09 21.03
CA PHE A 376 17.64 8.05 20.25
C PHE A 376 17.93 8.11 18.75
N ILE A 377 18.29 9.28 18.20
CA ILE A 377 18.73 9.39 16.80
C ILE A 377 20.13 8.78 16.69
N ARG A 378 21.03 9.29 17.52
CA ARG A 378 22.42 8.88 17.55
C ARG A 378 23.02 9.19 18.91
N SER A 379 23.65 8.20 19.49
CA SER A 379 24.42 8.29 20.73
C SER A 379 25.85 7.81 20.51
N GLY A 380 26.77 8.24 21.37
CA GLY A 380 28.20 8.14 21.12
C GLY A 380 28.66 9.12 20.04
N GLY A 381 29.91 9.58 20.13
CA GLY A 381 30.52 10.32 19.04
C GLY A 381 30.95 9.39 17.91
N VAL A 382 31.00 9.91 16.67
CA VAL A 382 32.26 9.70 15.95
C VAL A 382 33.31 10.31 16.85
N ALA A 383 34.07 9.49 17.58
CA ALA A 383 35.18 9.98 18.38
C ALA A 383 36.13 10.70 17.41
N GLY A 384 36.19 12.03 17.53
CA GLY A 384 36.36 12.96 16.41
C GLY A 384 37.53 12.61 15.51
N GLY A 385 37.24 11.84 14.46
CA GLY A 385 38.24 11.30 13.58
C GLY A 385 38.79 12.40 12.71
N ARG A 386 39.85 13.07 13.18
CA ARG A 386 40.54 14.08 12.41
C ARG A 386 40.92 13.43 11.08
N PRO A 387 40.52 13.98 9.91
CA PRO A 387 40.91 13.40 8.64
C PRO A 387 42.45 13.39 8.54
N PRO A 388 43.05 12.43 7.81
CA PRO A 388 44.47 12.44 7.54
C PRO A 388 44.89 13.81 7.00
N ARG A 389 45.97 14.36 7.57
CA ARG A 389 46.41 15.73 7.24
C ARG A 389 47.89 15.75 6.91
N ALA A 390 48.25 16.56 5.93
CA ALA A 390 49.64 16.86 5.66
C ALA A 390 50.21 17.79 6.76
N HIS A 391 51.33 17.39 7.36
CA HIS A 391 52.17 18.19 8.23
C HIS A 391 53.42 18.61 7.44
N ARG A 392 53.67 19.92 7.36
CA ARG A 392 54.91 20.46 6.78
C ARG A 392 56.01 20.40 7.83
N VAL A 393 57.07 19.64 7.54
CA VAL A 393 58.18 19.41 8.45
C VAL A 393 58.97 20.68 8.73
N ARG A 394 59.57 20.76 9.92
CA ARG A 394 60.30 21.94 10.42
C ARG A 394 61.70 21.59 10.88
N ASP A 395 62.56 22.59 10.96
CA ASP A 395 63.92 22.43 11.48
C ASP A 395 63.89 21.91 12.92
N GLY A 396 64.61 20.80 13.17
CA GLY A 396 64.67 20.15 14.48
C GLY A 396 63.59 19.10 14.74
N GLU A 397 62.62 18.91 13.83
CA GLU A 397 61.67 17.81 13.91
C GLU A 397 62.31 16.46 13.51
N SER A 398 61.70 15.37 13.99
CA SER A 398 61.98 13.99 13.60
C SER A 398 60.66 13.21 13.48
N LEU A 399 60.67 12.04 12.85
CA LEU A 399 59.47 11.17 12.79
C LEU A 399 58.94 10.83 14.20
N ASP A 400 59.83 10.62 15.16
CA ASP A 400 59.47 10.35 16.55
C ASP A 400 58.84 11.57 17.24
N SER A 401 59.39 12.78 17.08
CA SER A 401 58.78 13.98 17.67
C SER A 401 57.43 14.32 17.06
N ILE A 402 57.26 14.15 15.73
CA ILE A 402 55.98 14.36 15.04
C ILE A 402 54.96 13.30 15.46
N ALA A 403 55.37 12.04 15.59
CA ALA A 403 54.49 10.96 16.03
C ALA A 403 54.01 11.18 17.48
N ARG A 404 54.93 11.47 18.42
CA ARG A 404 54.59 11.75 19.82
C ARG A 404 53.65 12.95 19.98
N ALA A 405 53.86 14.02 19.20
CA ALA A 405 52.97 15.18 19.18
C ALA A 405 51.53 14.85 18.71
N HIS A 406 51.31 13.67 18.15
CA HIS A 406 50.02 13.19 17.64
C HIS A 406 49.58 11.84 18.26
N GLY A 407 50.21 11.41 19.36
CA GLY A 407 49.81 10.20 20.08
C GLY A 407 50.15 8.88 19.35
N LEU A 408 51.14 8.91 18.45
CA LEU A 408 51.59 7.78 17.65
C LEU A 408 53.04 7.40 18.00
N THR A 409 53.41 6.17 17.68
CA THR A 409 54.82 5.75 17.57
C THR A 409 55.42 6.15 16.21
N TRP A 410 56.75 6.27 16.14
CA TRP A 410 57.41 6.58 14.87
C TRP A 410 57.22 5.47 13.83
N GLN A 411 57.07 4.21 14.26
CA GLN A 411 56.79 3.06 13.40
C GLN A 411 55.41 3.16 12.74
N GLU A 412 54.37 3.53 13.49
CA GLU A 412 53.02 3.72 12.93
C GLU A 412 53.00 4.85 11.90
N LEU A 413 53.65 5.99 12.23
CA LEU A 413 53.77 7.12 11.30
C LEU A 413 54.60 6.75 10.04
N ALA A 414 55.67 5.97 10.19
CA ALA A 414 56.50 5.51 9.09
C ALA A 414 55.75 4.53 8.17
N ARG A 415 55.07 3.51 8.73
CA ARG A 415 54.26 2.56 7.97
C ARG A 415 53.16 3.27 7.18
N TYR A 416 52.48 4.25 7.79
CA TYR A 416 51.41 5.01 7.13
C TYR A 416 51.92 5.82 5.92
N ASN A 417 53.11 6.43 6.01
CA ASN A 417 53.66 7.28 4.94
C ASN A 417 54.43 6.49 3.87
N PHE A 418 55.07 5.40 4.27
CA PHE A 418 56.11 4.75 3.48
C PHE A 418 55.85 3.27 3.21
N GLY A 419 54.89 2.63 3.90
CA GLY A 419 54.61 1.19 3.81
C GLY A 419 55.55 0.32 4.64
N THR A 420 56.45 0.92 5.43
CA THR A 420 57.57 0.25 6.10
C THR A 420 58.01 1.02 7.35
N ASP A 421 58.49 0.30 8.37
CA ASP A 421 59.24 0.82 9.52
C ASP A 421 60.70 0.33 9.57
N VAL A 422 61.17 -0.33 8.50
CA VAL A 422 62.58 -0.73 8.37
C VAL A 422 63.44 0.51 8.19
N LYS A 423 64.33 0.81 9.15
CA LYS A 423 65.07 2.08 9.25
C LYS A 423 65.76 2.52 7.96
N ASP A 424 66.44 1.61 7.26
CA ASP A 424 67.16 1.90 6.02
C ASP A 424 66.24 2.13 4.81
N GLU A 425 65.01 1.62 4.87
CA GLU A 425 63.98 1.91 3.88
C GLU A 425 63.28 3.24 4.17
N VAL A 426 62.92 3.49 5.43
CA VAL A 426 62.40 4.80 5.88
C VAL A 426 63.38 5.92 5.55
N SER A 427 64.69 5.74 5.81
CA SER A 427 65.75 6.69 5.47
C SER A 427 65.77 7.03 3.96
N ARG A 428 65.64 6.03 3.09
CA ARG A 428 65.53 6.24 1.63
C ARG A 428 64.24 6.98 1.25
N GLN A 429 63.11 6.64 1.88
CA GLN A 429 61.80 7.24 1.59
C GLN A 429 61.72 8.71 2.05
N LEU A 430 62.42 9.09 3.12
CA LEU A 430 62.59 10.50 3.54
C LEU A 430 63.26 11.33 2.44
N ALA A 431 64.32 10.82 1.82
CA ALA A 431 65.01 11.52 0.74
C ALA A 431 64.17 11.64 -0.55
N THR A 432 63.39 10.60 -0.89
CA THR A 432 62.65 10.54 -2.17
C THR A 432 61.25 11.15 -2.10
N LYS A 433 60.45 10.83 -1.07
CA LYS A 433 59.05 11.28 -0.94
C LYS A 433 58.90 12.59 -0.18
N VAL A 434 59.69 12.81 0.87
CA VAL A 434 59.64 14.04 1.68
C VAL A 434 60.60 15.10 1.13
N GLY A 435 61.65 14.68 0.41
CA GLY A 435 62.61 15.57 -0.21
C GLY A 435 63.76 15.99 0.69
N CYS A 436 63.99 15.28 1.80
CA CYS A 436 65.06 15.61 2.74
C CYS A 436 66.43 15.55 2.06
N ARG A 437 67.31 16.51 2.39
CA ARG A 437 68.69 16.58 1.86
C ARG A 437 69.76 16.59 2.95
N LYS A 438 69.44 17.08 4.15
CA LYS A 438 70.34 17.11 5.30
C LYS A 438 70.41 15.73 5.95
N LYS A 439 71.62 15.21 6.19
CA LYS A 439 71.84 13.94 6.90
C LYS A 439 72.09 14.13 8.39
N THR A 440 71.90 13.06 9.16
CA THR A 440 72.38 12.94 10.54
C THR A 440 73.90 12.97 10.61
N PHE A 441 74.46 13.29 11.79
CA PHE A 441 75.91 13.38 11.99
C PHE A 441 76.65 12.07 11.69
N ASP A 442 76.01 10.92 11.92
CA ASP A 442 76.52 9.59 11.57
C ASP A 442 76.29 9.19 10.09
N GLY A 443 75.63 10.05 9.30
CA GLY A 443 75.33 9.85 7.89
C GLY A 443 74.26 8.80 7.55
N ARG A 444 73.65 8.16 8.56
CA ARG A 444 72.75 6.99 8.39
C ARG A 444 71.30 7.34 8.11
N SER A 445 70.84 8.51 8.54
CA SER A 445 69.46 8.98 8.33
C SER A 445 69.43 10.41 7.81
N TYR A 446 68.23 10.89 7.50
CA TYR A 446 67.95 12.28 7.14
C TYR A 446 67.34 13.05 8.31
N ILE A 447 67.65 14.34 8.39
CA ILE A 447 67.07 15.30 9.34
C ILE A 447 66.07 16.16 8.58
N PHE A 448 64.89 16.40 9.16
CA PHE A 448 63.91 17.33 8.60
C PHE A 448 64.42 18.77 8.64
N THR A 449 64.17 19.50 7.55
CA THR A 449 64.43 20.93 7.46
C THR A 449 63.25 21.69 6.91
N SER A 450 63.12 22.97 7.26
CA SER A 450 62.09 23.86 6.68
C SER A 450 62.24 24.04 5.16
N GLN A 451 63.40 23.70 4.60
CA GLN A 451 63.74 23.76 3.18
C GLN A 451 63.38 22.47 2.42
N ASP A 452 62.96 21.40 3.10
CA ASP A 452 62.60 20.14 2.44
C ASP A 452 61.38 20.35 1.52
N SER A 453 61.45 19.79 0.31
CA SER A 453 60.44 19.95 -0.74
C SER A 453 60.10 18.58 -1.37
N PRO A 454 58.86 18.07 -1.22
CA PRO A 454 57.67 18.78 -0.73
C PRO A 454 57.66 19.05 0.79
N GLY A 455 58.47 18.34 1.58
CA GLY A 455 58.57 18.52 3.02
C GLY A 455 57.31 18.10 3.79
N LEU A 456 56.55 17.14 3.27
CA LEU A 456 55.26 16.71 3.83
C LEU A 456 55.33 15.31 4.45
N ILE A 457 54.76 15.18 5.64
CA ILE A 457 54.42 13.90 6.29
C ILE A 457 52.91 13.87 6.50
N GLN A 458 52.24 12.81 6.07
CA GLN A 458 50.82 12.57 6.35
C GLN A 458 50.66 12.07 7.78
N ILE A 459 49.92 12.80 8.60
CA ILE A 459 49.51 12.36 9.93
C ILE A 459 48.27 11.47 9.73
N PRO A 460 48.27 10.21 10.19
CA PRO A 460 47.09 9.37 10.21
C PRO A 460 45.91 10.07 10.87
N GLY A 461 44.71 9.82 10.36
CA GLY A 461 43.51 10.20 11.09
C GLY A 461 43.36 9.35 12.34
N VAL A 462 42.92 9.96 13.44
CA VAL A 462 42.63 9.20 14.66
C VAL A 462 41.34 8.42 14.42
N SER A 463 41.40 7.10 14.26
CA SER A 463 40.23 6.25 14.48
C SER A 463 39.97 6.25 15.98
N GLY A 464 39.19 7.22 16.46
CA GLY A 464 38.87 7.29 17.87
C GLY A 464 38.13 6.02 18.29
N SER A 465 38.44 5.51 19.48
CA SER A 465 37.73 4.36 20.06
C SER A 465 36.23 4.60 19.95
N PRO A 466 35.42 3.65 19.41
CA PRO A 466 33.99 3.85 19.32
C PRO A 466 33.45 4.14 20.72
N ALA A 467 32.94 5.36 20.92
CA ALA A 467 32.05 5.62 22.04
C ALA A 467 30.84 4.70 21.79
N GLN A 468 30.66 3.70 22.65
CA GLN A 468 29.77 2.59 22.40
C GLN A 468 28.37 3.11 22.03
N GLU A 469 27.98 2.93 20.77
CA GLU A 469 26.69 3.37 20.24
C GLU A 469 25.60 2.68 21.07
N ALA A 470 24.72 3.46 21.71
CA ALA A 470 23.70 2.88 22.57
C ALA A 470 22.70 2.10 21.73
N SER A 471 22.35 0.91 22.20
CA SER A 471 21.59 -0.09 21.43
C SER A 471 20.16 0.33 21.08
N TYR A 472 19.67 1.40 21.70
CA TYR A 472 18.37 2.01 21.44
C TYR A 472 18.37 3.06 20.32
N SER A 473 19.55 3.43 19.78
CA SER A 473 19.66 4.55 18.83
C SER A 473 19.53 4.10 17.37
N ALA A 474 18.88 4.92 16.55
CA ALA A 474 18.65 4.63 15.13
C ALA A 474 19.97 4.45 14.36
N PHE A 475 20.98 5.26 14.69
CA PHE A 475 22.32 5.07 14.14
C PHE A 475 22.93 3.69 14.49
N HIS A 476 22.71 3.17 15.70
CA HIS A 476 23.18 1.84 16.08
C HIS A 476 22.46 0.72 15.31
N TYR A 477 21.15 0.87 15.11
CA TYR A 477 20.36 -0.05 14.28
C TYR A 477 20.93 -0.07 12.86
N MET A 478 20.99 1.08 12.20
CA MET A 478 21.55 1.22 10.85
C MET A 478 22.99 0.68 10.77
N SER A 479 23.86 1.01 11.72
CA SER A 479 25.26 0.56 11.73
C SER A 479 25.39 -0.96 11.92
N THR A 480 24.44 -1.59 12.61
CA THR A 480 24.32 -3.04 12.74
C THR A 480 23.82 -3.67 11.43
N GLN A 481 22.77 -3.12 10.82
CA GLN A 481 22.24 -3.59 9.54
C GLN A 481 23.32 -3.52 8.43
N LEU A 482 24.08 -2.43 8.33
CA LEU A 482 25.20 -2.30 7.38
C LEU A 482 26.29 -3.37 7.58
N ARG A 483 26.63 -3.71 8.84
CA ARG A 483 27.62 -4.76 9.14
C ARG A 483 27.10 -6.15 8.77
N ILE A 484 25.81 -6.43 9.01
CA ILE A 484 25.17 -7.67 8.56
C ILE A 484 25.13 -7.74 7.03
N ALA A 485 24.77 -6.65 6.35
CA ALA A 485 24.76 -6.56 4.90
C ALA A 485 26.14 -6.87 4.28
N VAL A 486 27.21 -6.28 4.82
CA VAL A 486 28.59 -6.58 4.38
C VAL A 486 28.96 -8.05 4.65
N LYS A 487 28.64 -8.58 5.84
CA LYS A 487 28.89 -9.99 6.21
C LYS A 487 28.19 -10.98 5.27
N HIS A 488 26.98 -10.67 4.82
CA HIS A 488 26.19 -11.55 3.94
C HIS A 488 26.51 -11.38 2.45
N GLY A 489 27.36 -10.42 2.05
CA GLY A 489 27.81 -10.27 0.67
C GLY A 489 26.69 -9.86 -0.30
N ARG A 490 26.89 -10.11 -1.59
CA ARG A 490 25.85 -9.96 -2.64
C ARG A 490 24.88 -11.15 -2.63
N SER A 491 24.11 -11.29 -1.56
CA SER A 491 23.06 -12.31 -1.38
C SER A 491 21.71 -11.67 -1.05
N THR A 492 20.61 -12.43 -1.13
CA THR A 492 19.27 -11.94 -0.75
C THR A 492 19.25 -11.32 0.66
N ASP A 493 19.90 -11.96 1.63
CA ASP A 493 20.01 -11.39 2.99
C ASP A 493 20.93 -10.17 3.03
N GLY A 494 22.03 -10.16 2.26
CA GLY A 494 22.92 -9.00 2.17
C GLY A 494 22.22 -7.77 1.60
N TYR A 495 21.42 -7.94 0.56
CA TYR A 495 20.59 -6.87 -0.01
C TYR A 495 19.46 -6.45 0.93
N ARG A 496 18.73 -7.40 1.52
CA ARG A 496 17.64 -7.11 2.48
C ARG A 496 18.15 -6.33 3.70
N HIS A 497 19.26 -6.76 4.31
CA HIS A 497 19.88 -6.03 5.42
C HIS A 497 20.50 -4.69 4.98
N PHE A 498 20.89 -4.52 3.70
CA PHE A 498 21.27 -3.21 3.18
C PHE A 498 20.04 -2.29 3.09
N GLY A 499 18.91 -2.77 2.57
CA GLY A 499 17.63 -2.03 2.54
C GLY A 499 17.14 -1.62 3.92
N HIS A 500 17.23 -2.53 4.91
CA HIS A 500 16.92 -2.19 6.32
C HIS A 500 17.76 -1.02 6.84
N ALA A 501 19.01 -0.87 6.39
CA ALA A 501 19.87 0.25 6.78
C ALA A 501 19.56 1.53 6.01
N LEU A 502 19.23 1.41 4.73
CA LEU A 502 18.92 2.55 3.87
C LEU A 502 17.60 3.22 4.26
N HIS A 503 16.57 2.45 4.61
CA HIS A 503 15.33 2.98 5.20
C HIS A 503 15.60 3.99 6.34
N THR A 504 16.37 3.59 7.37
CA THR A 504 16.74 4.49 8.48
C THR A 504 17.59 5.69 8.06
N LEU A 505 18.36 5.57 6.96
CA LEU A 505 19.15 6.67 6.38
C LEU A 505 18.27 7.66 5.60
N GLU A 506 17.21 7.18 4.97
CA GLU A 506 16.25 7.96 4.19
C GLU A 506 15.31 8.72 5.11
N ASP A 507 14.73 8.03 6.10
CA ASP A 507 13.90 8.62 7.15
C ASP A 507 14.64 9.71 7.94
N PHE A 508 15.98 9.63 8.05
CA PHE A 508 16.76 10.73 8.64
C PHE A 508 16.54 12.06 7.92
N PHE A 509 16.36 12.08 6.60
CA PHE A 509 16.10 13.31 5.86
C PHE A 509 14.63 13.74 5.89
N SER A 510 13.70 12.78 5.98
CA SER A 510 12.27 13.05 5.86
C SER A 510 11.55 13.25 7.22
N HIS A 511 11.87 12.43 8.24
CA HIS A 511 11.24 12.46 9.57
C HIS A 511 11.94 13.38 10.59
N THR A 512 13.17 13.87 10.30
CA THR A 512 13.89 14.81 11.17
C THR A 512 13.78 16.26 10.70
N ASN A 513 14.11 17.22 11.56
CA ASN A 513 14.24 18.63 11.20
C ASN A 513 15.56 18.98 10.45
N PHE A 514 16.28 18.00 9.89
CA PHE A 514 17.59 18.22 9.25
C PHE A 514 17.55 19.26 8.11
N VAL A 515 16.54 19.21 7.25
CA VAL A 515 16.46 20.11 6.08
C VAL A 515 16.20 21.56 6.51
N GLU A 516 15.34 21.77 7.52
CA GLU A 516 15.09 23.06 8.14
C GLU A 516 16.37 23.61 8.77
N LEU A 517 17.08 22.78 9.53
CA LEU A 517 18.36 23.15 10.14
C LEU A 517 19.43 23.47 9.08
N MET A 518 19.45 22.77 7.95
CA MET A 518 20.38 23.06 6.85
C MET A 518 20.03 24.41 6.16
N LEU A 519 18.75 24.69 5.91
CA LEU A 519 18.29 25.98 5.39
C LEU A 519 18.67 27.13 6.33
N ILE A 520 18.41 26.97 7.63
CA ILE A 520 18.77 27.95 8.67
C ILE A 520 20.29 28.15 8.71
N GLN A 521 21.09 27.08 8.62
CA GLN A 521 22.56 27.14 8.56
C GLN A 521 23.10 27.81 7.28
N LEU A 522 22.29 27.87 6.22
CA LEU A 522 22.56 28.57 4.96
C LEU A 522 22.03 30.01 4.93
N GLY A 523 21.38 30.48 6.01
CA GLY A 523 20.83 31.83 6.11
C GLY A 523 19.40 31.97 5.58
N ALA A 524 18.76 30.89 5.14
CA ALA A 524 17.34 30.86 4.79
C ALA A 524 16.50 30.53 6.03
N TRP A 525 15.72 31.48 6.54
CA TRP A 525 14.86 31.23 7.69
C TRP A 525 13.65 30.36 7.33
N VAL A 526 13.44 29.30 8.10
CA VAL A 526 12.20 28.54 8.21
C VAL A 526 11.89 28.35 9.69
N GLU A 527 10.63 28.22 10.10
CA GLU A 527 10.33 27.97 11.51
C GLU A 527 10.75 26.53 11.88
N PRO A 528 11.56 26.33 12.95
CA PRO A 528 12.28 25.06 13.16
C PRO A 528 11.46 23.95 13.85
N TRP A 529 10.15 24.17 14.07
CA TRP A 529 9.20 23.34 14.86
C TRP A 529 9.58 23.04 16.32
N VAL A 530 10.85 23.19 16.70
CA VAL A 530 11.37 23.04 18.06
C VAL A 530 11.52 24.43 18.71
N PRO A 531 10.85 24.70 19.85
CA PRO A 531 10.89 26.00 20.48
C PRO A 531 12.27 26.31 21.06
N THR A 532 12.82 27.47 20.69
CA THR A 532 14.09 27.98 21.22
C THR A 532 14.05 29.51 21.24
N GLN A 533 14.42 30.11 22.37
CA GLN A 533 14.53 31.55 22.47
C GLN A 533 15.82 32.04 21.78
N GLY A 534 15.69 33.00 20.86
CA GLY A 534 16.85 33.70 20.27
C GLY A 534 17.54 33.02 19.08
N ALA A 535 16.98 31.93 18.53
CA ALA A 535 17.44 31.37 17.26
C ALA A 535 17.32 32.39 16.12
N LYS A 536 18.25 32.35 15.16
CA LYS A 536 18.33 33.28 14.01
C LYS A 536 18.87 32.55 12.78
N ALA A 537 18.56 33.07 11.59
CA ALA A 537 19.20 32.66 10.34
C ALA A 537 20.74 32.72 10.46
N GLY A 538 21.42 31.70 9.93
CA GLY A 538 22.87 31.50 10.05
C GLY A 538 23.32 30.80 11.34
N ASN A 539 22.42 30.50 12.29
CA ASN A 539 22.77 29.88 13.58
C ASN A 539 21.94 28.63 13.88
N ALA A 540 22.02 27.62 13.01
CA ALA A 540 21.37 26.33 13.29
C ALA A 540 22.02 25.61 14.49
N ALA A 541 23.26 25.93 14.84
CA ALA A 541 23.94 25.37 16.02
C ALA A 541 23.20 25.63 17.35
N ALA A 542 22.37 26.68 17.44
CA ALA A 542 21.54 26.94 18.63
C ALA A 542 20.32 26.01 18.74
N LEU A 543 20.03 25.21 17.71
CA LEU A 543 18.88 24.33 17.63
C LEU A 543 19.29 22.87 17.93
N THR A 544 18.31 22.04 18.23
CA THR A 544 18.49 20.59 18.42
C THR A 544 17.96 19.85 17.20
N LEU A 545 18.71 18.86 16.71
CA LEU A 545 18.20 17.91 15.73
C LEU A 545 17.34 16.85 16.44
N THR A 546 16.09 16.74 16.00
CA THR A 546 15.08 15.79 16.49
C THR A 546 14.22 15.28 15.35
N SER A 547 13.51 14.18 15.57
CA SER A 547 12.42 13.68 14.73
C SER A 547 11.06 13.81 15.43
N GLY A 548 10.01 13.49 14.68
CA GLY A 548 8.63 13.46 15.15
C GLY A 548 8.25 12.16 15.88
N GLN A 549 7.20 12.21 16.69
CA GLN A 549 6.58 11.04 17.33
C GLN A 549 5.54 10.37 16.41
N PHE A 550 5.66 9.06 16.19
CA PHE A 550 4.67 8.23 15.47
C PHE A 550 3.40 8.02 16.32
N GLY A 551 2.26 8.47 15.81
CA GLY A 551 0.99 8.51 16.53
C GLY A 551 0.03 7.36 16.19
N GLY A 552 -1.09 7.32 16.90
CA GLY A 552 -2.18 6.37 16.64
C GLY A 552 -2.88 6.59 15.29
N LEU A 553 -2.88 7.82 14.79
CA LEU A 553 -3.40 8.18 13.46
C LEU A 553 -2.53 7.60 12.34
N ASP A 554 -1.21 7.70 12.47
CA ASP A 554 -0.25 7.18 11.50
C ASP A 554 -0.32 5.65 11.47
N THR A 555 -0.37 5.04 12.67
CA THR A 555 -0.59 3.61 12.87
C THR A 555 -1.86 3.11 12.15
N LEU A 556 -2.97 3.85 12.25
CA LEU A 556 -4.25 3.52 11.62
C LEU A 556 -4.24 3.78 10.11
N ALA A 557 -3.54 4.82 9.65
CA ALA A 557 -3.38 5.12 8.24
C ALA A 557 -2.66 3.98 7.51
N SER A 558 -1.49 3.54 8.02
CA SER A 558 -0.72 2.44 7.43
C SER A 558 -1.55 1.17 7.28
N LEU A 559 -2.31 0.78 8.33
CA LEU A 559 -3.19 -0.39 8.27
C LEU A 559 -4.36 -0.22 7.32
N THR A 560 -5.06 0.92 7.41
CA THR A 560 -6.32 1.10 6.70
C THR A 560 -6.09 1.28 5.20
N LEU A 561 -5.05 2.02 4.79
CA LEU A 561 -4.77 2.23 3.36
C LEU A 561 -4.13 1.01 2.73
N GLY A 562 -3.09 0.42 3.34
CA GLY A 562 -2.41 -0.75 2.75
C GLY A 562 -3.37 -1.92 2.50
N ILE A 563 -4.32 -2.15 3.43
CA ILE A 563 -5.38 -3.15 3.24
C ILE A 563 -6.43 -2.66 2.22
N ALA A 564 -6.95 -1.44 2.35
CA ALA A 564 -8.02 -0.97 1.46
C ALA A 564 -7.56 -0.89 0.00
N GLU A 565 -6.33 -0.43 -0.28
CA GLU A 565 -5.78 -0.31 -1.63
C GLU A 565 -5.56 -1.67 -2.29
N SER A 566 -4.98 -2.65 -1.59
CA SER A 566 -4.88 -4.04 -2.11
C SER A 566 -6.27 -4.69 -2.27
N MET A 567 -7.28 -4.24 -1.51
CA MET A 567 -8.69 -4.61 -1.70
C MET A 567 -9.44 -3.78 -2.77
N GLN A 568 -8.80 -2.76 -3.36
CA GLN A 568 -9.40 -1.85 -4.34
C GLN A 568 -8.76 -1.89 -5.73
N LYS A 569 -7.52 -2.38 -5.88
CA LYS A 569 -6.89 -2.52 -7.19
C LYS A 569 -7.73 -3.42 -8.10
N GLU A 570 -8.43 -2.79 -9.02
CA GLU A 570 -9.18 -3.43 -10.10
C GLU A 570 -8.20 -3.96 -11.16
N GLN A 571 -7.56 -5.09 -10.85
CA GLN A 571 -6.92 -5.91 -11.88
C GLN A 571 -7.99 -6.65 -12.69
N GLU A 572 -7.74 -6.80 -13.99
CA GLU A 572 -8.55 -7.62 -14.89
C GLU A 572 -8.78 -9.04 -14.31
N CYS A 573 -9.90 -9.66 -14.66
CA CYS A 573 -10.18 -11.01 -14.19
C CYS A 573 -9.31 -12.02 -14.95
N ILE A 574 -8.21 -12.46 -14.33
CA ILE A 574 -7.40 -13.57 -14.82
C ILE A 574 -8.06 -14.88 -14.33
N ALA A 575 -8.61 -15.63 -15.28
CA ALA A 575 -9.24 -16.93 -15.02
C ALA A 575 -8.26 -17.86 -14.32
N GLY A 576 -8.65 -18.40 -13.16
CA GLY A 576 -7.78 -19.28 -12.39
C GLY A 576 -6.68 -18.54 -11.61
N GLU A 577 -6.91 -17.30 -11.14
CA GLU A 577 -6.05 -16.63 -10.14
C GLU A 577 -6.85 -15.99 -8.98
N MET A 578 -6.49 -16.34 -7.73
CA MET A 578 -7.11 -15.74 -6.55
C MET A 578 -6.40 -14.42 -6.17
N LYS A 579 -7.10 -13.30 -6.40
CA LYS A 579 -6.64 -11.91 -6.15
C LYS A 579 -6.23 -11.65 -4.69
N SER A 580 -5.31 -10.70 -4.49
CA SER A 580 -4.78 -10.30 -3.17
C SER A 580 -5.86 -9.93 -2.16
N GLY A 581 -6.79 -9.04 -2.54
CA GLY A 581 -7.89 -8.61 -1.67
C GLY A 581 -8.74 -9.77 -1.14
N THR A 582 -8.96 -10.82 -1.94
CA THR A 582 -9.67 -12.03 -1.51
C THR A 582 -8.87 -12.82 -0.47
N ARG A 583 -7.56 -12.99 -0.68
CA ARG A 583 -6.67 -13.69 0.27
C ARG A 583 -6.59 -12.95 1.60
N ILE A 584 -6.44 -11.62 1.57
CA ILE A 584 -6.44 -10.74 2.75
C ILE A 584 -7.76 -10.89 3.52
N ALA A 585 -8.90 -10.87 2.81
CA ALA A 585 -10.19 -10.95 3.43
C ALA A 585 -10.49 -12.33 4.07
N LEU A 586 -10.00 -13.44 3.47
CA LEU A 586 -10.04 -14.77 4.09
C LEU A 586 -9.16 -14.87 5.36
N ILE A 587 -7.97 -14.26 5.36
CA ILE A 587 -7.11 -14.16 6.56
C ILE A 587 -7.84 -13.41 7.68
N LEU A 588 -8.53 -12.31 7.35
CA LEU A 588 -9.27 -11.50 8.32
C LEU A 588 -10.50 -12.23 8.87
N LEU A 589 -11.25 -13.00 8.07
CA LEU A 589 -12.34 -13.85 8.58
C LEU A 589 -11.84 -14.88 9.59
N GLU A 590 -10.74 -15.56 9.27
CA GLU A 590 -10.11 -16.54 10.15
C GLU A 590 -9.61 -15.91 11.45
N ASP A 591 -8.91 -14.77 11.36
CA ASP A 591 -8.45 -14.01 12.52
C ASP A 591 -9.58 -13.61 13.46
N GLN A 592 -10.74 -13.33 12.87
CA GLN A 592 -11.93 -12.82 13.54
C GLN A 592 -12.91 -13.92 13.97
N GLY A 593 -12.49 -15.19 13.91
CA GLY A 593 -13.25 -16.33 14.42
C GLY A 593 -14.41 -16.78 13.52
N TYR A 594 -14.57 -16.18 12.34
CA TYR A 594 -15.58 -16.56 11.35
C TYR A 594 -15.09 -17.75 10.49
N THR A 595 -14.59 -18.81 11.13
CA THR A 595 -13.95 -19.95 10.45
C THR A 595 -14.92 -20.72 9.56
N GLU A 596 -16.18 -20.90 9.97
CA GLU A 596 -17.21 -21.54 9.14
C GLU A 596 -17.48 -20.75 7.85
N ILE A 597 -17.54 -19.41 7.95
CA ILE A 597 -17.69 -18.52 6.79
C ILE A 597 -16.44 -18.57 5.92
N ARG A 598 -15.24 -18.56 6.53
CA ARG A 598 -13.96 -18.72 5.82
C ARG A 598 -13.88 -20.04 5.05
N ASP A 599 -14.36 -21.13 5.64
CA ASP A 599 -14.31 -22.47 5.03
C ASP A 599 -15.32 -22.61 3.88
N ALA A 600 -16.55 -22.14 4.08
CA ALA A 600 -17.57 -22.10 3.03
C ALA A 600 -17.13 -21.21 1.86
N MET A 601 -16.62 -20.00 2.13
CA MET A 601 -16.13 -19.08 1.09
C MET A 601 -14.86 -19.61 0.42
N GLY A 602 -13.89 -20.10 1.18
CA GLY A 602 -12.62 -20.63 0.65
C GLY A 602 -12.86 -21.83 -0.27
N GLY A 603 -13.65 -22.81 0.19
CA GLY A 603 -13.99 -23.99 -0.62
C GLY A 603 -14.81 -23.67 -1.87
N LEU A 604 -15.68 -22.65 -1.83
CA LEU A 604 -16.37 -22.16 -3.03
C LEU A 604 -15.40 -21.46 -4.00
N LEU A 605 -14.52 -20.60 -3.48
CA LEU A 605 -13.55 -19.84 -4.28
C LEU A 605 -12.53 -20.74 -4.98
N GLU A 606 -12.00 -21.76 -4.30
CA GLU A 606 -11.07 -22.72 -4.88
C GLU A 606 -11.72 -23.51 -6.04
N ARG A 607 -13.00 -23.86 -5.91
CA ARG A 607 -13.72 -24.61 -6.94
C ARG A 607 -14.18 -23.74 -8.11
N LEU A 608 -14.61 -22.49 -7.86
CA LEU A 608 -14.81 -21.52 -8.94
C LEU A 608 -13.53 -21.32 -9.74
N HIS A 609 -12.39 -21.18 -9.06
CA HIS A 609 -11.07 -21.05 -9.65
C HIS A 609 -10.61 -22.30 -10.45
N ASP A 610 -10.95 -23.52 -10.03
CA ASP A 610 -10.70 -24.74 -10.82
C ASP A 610 -11.68 -24.92 -11.98
N LEU A 611 -12.92 -24.44 -11.83
CA LEU A 611 -13.91 -24.38 -12.92
C LEU A 611 -13.48 -23.37 -14.00
N GLU A 612 -12.97 -22.20 -13.61
CA GLU A 612 -12.42 -21.16 -14.51
C GLU A 612 -11.25 -21.68 -15.37
N LYS A 613 -10.37 -22.54 -14.83
CA LYS A 613 -9.29 -23.16 -15.62
C LYS A 613 -9.84 -24.02 -16.76
N SER A 614 -10.97 -24.69 -16.51
CA SER A 614 -11.66 -25.52 -17.50
C SER A 614 -12.52 -24.69 -18.47
N TYR A 615 -13.15 -23.63 -17.97
CA TYR A 615 -14.08 -22.75 -18.67
C TYR A 615 -13.70 -21.26 -18.44
N PRO A 616 -12.71 -20.72 -19.19
CA PRO A 616 -12.14 -19.39 -18.93
C PRO A 616 -13.13 -18.22 -19.06
N THR A 617 -14.22 -18.44 -19.79
CA THR A 617 -15.32 -17.49 -20.02
C THR A 617 -16.26 -17.36 -18.81
N LEU A 618 -16.24 -18.29 -17.85
CA LEU A 618 -16.90 -18.13 -16.54
C LEU A 618 -16.18 -17.13 -15.61
N ALA A 619 -14.96 -16.69 -15.94
CA ALA A 619 -14.21 -15.75 -15.11
C ALA A 619 -14.91 -14.38 -14.94
N THR A 620 -15.73 -13.93 -15.92
CA THR A 620 -16.54 -12.72 -15.74
C THR A 620 -17.62 -12.90 -14.67
N LEU A 621 -18.30 -14.05 -14.66
CA LEU A 621 -19.30 -14.37 -13.63
C LEU A 621 -18.66 -14.51 -12.25
N SER A 622 -17.47 -15.13 -12.19
CA SER A 622 -16.73 -15.22 -10.93
C SER A 622 -16.33 -13.84 -10.43
N CYS A 623 -15.87 -12.93 -11.28
CA CYS A 623 -15.52 -11.57 -10.86
C CYS A 623 -16.72 -10.77 -10.30
N GLU A 624 -17.93 -10.90 -10.84
CA GLU A 624 -19.13 -10.26 -10.27
C GLU A 624 -19.62 -10.93 -8.98
N THR A 625 -19.57 -12.25 -8.93
CA THR A 625 -20.11 -13.07 -7.84
C THR A 625 -19.18 -13.11 -6.63
N VAL A 626 -17.87 -13.29 -6.87
CA VAL A 626 -16.82 -13.01 -5.89
C VAL A 626 -16.80 -11.53 -5.56
N GLY A 627 -17.10 -10.64 -6.51
CA GLY A 627 -17.32 -9.21 -6.25
C GLY A 627 -18.44 -8.94 -5.25
N LEU A 628 -19.55 -9.68 -5.30
CA LEU A 628 -20.64 -9.61 -4.32
C LEU A 628 -20.25 -10.18 -2.95
N ALA A 629 -19.56 -11.32 -2.92
CA ALA A 629 -19.04 -11.90 -1.68
C ALA A 629 -17.99 -10.99 -1.02
N LEU A 630 -17.12 -10.37 -1.82
CA LEU A 630 -16.18 -9.33 -1.39
C LEU A 630 -16.89 -8.04 -0.94
N ARG A 631 -18.03 -7.66 -1.53
CA ARG A 631 -18.86 -6.54 -1.08
C ARG A 631 -19.46 -6.78 0.31
N ALA A 632 -20.07 -7.95 0.52
CA ALA A 632 -20.57 -8.35 1.84
C ALA A 632 -19.44 -8.44 2.88
N LEU A 633 -18.28 -8.98 2.49
CA LEU A 633 -17.11 -9.08 3.34
C LEU A 633 -16.46 -7.71 3.63
N LYS A 634 -16.43 -6.77 2.66
CA LYS A 634 -16.02 -5.37 2.88
C LYS A 634 -16.90 -4.68 3.93
N ALA A 635 -18.20 -4.93 3.93
CA ALA A 635 -19.11 -4.40 4.96
C ALA A 635 -18.78 -4.95 6.36
N LEU A 636 -18.49 -6.25 6.49
CA LEU A 636 -18.10 -6.90 7.75
C LEU A 636 -16.73 -6.40 8.26
N LEU A 637 -15.77 -6.22 7.34
CA LEU A 637 -14.45 -5.64 7.60
C LEU A 637 -14.50 -4.16 8.01
N GLY A 638 -15.46 -3.40 7.49
CA GLY A 638 -15.71 -2.02 7.92
C GLY A 638 -16.05 -1.90 9.41
N GLY A 639 -16.66 -2.93 10.01
CA GLY A 639 -16.91 -3.02 11.45
C GLY A 639 -15.63 -3.22 12.27
N ILE A 640 -14.70 -4.05 11.78
CA ILE A 640 -13.42 -4.34 12.45
C ILE A 640 -12.53 -3.09 12.45
N ILE A 641 -12.41 -2.40 11.30
CA ILE A 641 -11.65 -1.15 11.20
C ILE A 641 -12.26 -0.06 12.08
N HIS A 642 -13.60 0.01 12.19
CA HIS A 642 -14.26 0.97 13.08
C HIS A 642 -13.94 0.73 14.57
N SER A 643 -13.89 -0.55 14.99
CA SER A 643 -13.47 -0.92 16.35
C SER A 643 -12.02 -0.51 16.63
N VAL A 644 -11.09 -0.79 15.71
CA VAL A 644 -9.68 -0.37 15.84
C VAL A 644 -9.55 1.15 15.89
N ALA A 645 -10.30 1.88 15.07
CA ALA A 645 -10.32 3.35 15.07
C ALA A 645 -10.79 3.93 16.40
N SER A 646 -11.88 3.40 16.97
CA SER A 646 -12.40 3.88 18.26
C SER A 646 -11.40 3.71 19.42
N ALA A 647 -10.63 2.62 19.42
CA ALA A 647 -9.58 2.39 20.43
C ALA A 647 -8.36 3.32 20.28
N LEU A 648 -8.19 3.97 19.14
CA LEU A 648 -7.07 4.86 18.83
C LEU A 648 -7.39 6.34 19.04
N ASP A 649 -8.65 6.76 18.90
CA ASP A 649 -9.09 8.14 19.18
C ASP A 649 -8.88 8.52 20.65
N ASP A 650 -9.18 7.61 21.58
CA ASP A 650 -8.97 7.80 23.03
C ASP A 650 -7.50 8.08 23.40
N ALA A 651 -6.53 7.61 22.58
CA ALA A 651 -5.10 7.80 22.81
C ALA A 651 -4.54 9.12 22.22
N GLN A 652 -5.18 9.68 21.19
CA GLN A 652 -4.66 10.86 20.47
C GLN A 652 -4.80 12.16 21.25
N THR A 653 -5.80 12.26 22.13
CA THR A 653 -6.13 13.48 22.88
C THR A 653 -4.96 14.00 23.75
N ALA A 654 -3.98 13.15 24.05
CA ALA A 654 -2.80 13.48 24.86
C ALA A 654 -1.56 13.97 24.06
N PHE A 655 -1.52 13.81 22.73
CA PHE A 655 -0.31 14.10 21.93
C PHE A 655 -0.21 15.55 21.42
N LEU A 656 -1.30 16.33 21.44
CA LEU A 656 -1.38 17.65 20.82
C LEU A 656 -1.14 18.84 21.78
N SER A 657 -0.79 18.59 23.05
CA SER A 657 -1.02 19.56 24.13
C SER A 657 0.17 20.39 24.62
N ASP A 658 1.39 20.25 24.07
CA ASP A 658 2.54 21.07 24.50
C ASP A 658 3.32 21.73 23.35
N PRO A 659 3.00 23.00 22.99
CA PRO A 659 3.76 23.79 22.02
C PRO A 659 5.13 24.28 22.54
N SER A 660 5.51 23.95 23.78
CA SER A 660 6.86 24.16 24.34
C SER A 660 7.76 22.91 24.30
N SER A 661 7.23 21.78 23.80
CA SER A 661 7.92 20.49 23.71
C SER A 661 9.09 20.51 22.70
N THR A 662 10.18 19.82 23.03
CA THR A 662 11.27 19.49 22.08
C THR A 662 11.04 18.17 21.33
N ASN A 663 9.84 17.61 21.45
CA ASN A 663 9.38 16.37 20.83
C ASN A 663 8.14 16.72 19.96
N PRO A 664 8.32 17.10 18.69
CA PRO A 664 7.20 17.33 17.78
C PRO A 664 6.53 16.00 17.38
N THR A 665 5.34 16.06 16.79
CA THR A 665 4.68 14.90 16.17
C THR A 665 5.29 14.56 14.81
N HIS A 666 5.11 13.33 14.32
CA HIS A 666 5.53 12.93 12.97
C HIS A 666 5.00 13.94 11.93
N THR A 667 3.69 14.20 11.93
CA THR A 667 3.01 15.20 11.07
C THR A 667 3.62 16.62 11.02
N GLN A 668 4.35 17.05 12.06
CA GLN A 668 4.99 18.36 12.11
C GLN A 668 6.35 18.42 11.41
N LEU A 669 7.13 17.33 11.45
CA LEU A 669 8.46 17.26 10.82
C LEU A 669 8.50 16.45 9.53
N ALA A 670 7.56 15.50 9.38
CA ALA A 670 7.37 14.64 8.22
C ALA A 670 7.33 15.45 6.92
N LYS A 671 8.38 15.32 6.12
CA LYS A 671 8.46 15.81 4.74
C LYS A 671 7.86 14.79 3.76
N ASP A 672 7.18 13.79 4.30
CA ASP A 672 6.79 12.58 3.59
C ASP A 672 5.68 12.84 2.59
N HIS A 673 4.70 13.66 2.94
CA HIS A 673 3.66 14.02 1.99
C HIS A 673 4.28 14.81 0.82
N ASP A 674 4.01 14.39 -0.41
CA ASP A 674 4.48 15.04 -1.66
C ASP A 674 4.15 16.54 -1.75
N ASP A 675 3.05 16.97 -1.12
CA ASP A 675 2.63 18.36 -0.97
C ASP A 675 3.47 19.19 0.04
N HIS A 676 4.35 18.58 0.85
CA HIS A 676 5.18 19.32 1.78
C HIS A 676 6.29 20.09 1.02
N PRO A 677 6.47 21.41 1.23
CA PRO A 677 7.38 22.21 0.39
C PRO A 677 8.87 21.83 0.44
N LEU A 678 9.28 20.94 1.35
CA LEU A 678 10.65 20.40 1.46
C LEU A 678 10.77 18.93 1.04
N HIS A 679 9.68 18.27 0.61
CA HIS A 679 9.64 16.85 0.24
C HIS A 679 10.73 16.46 -0.78
N SER A 680 10.70 17.09 -1.96
CA SER A 680 11.67 16.81 -3.03
C SER A 680 13.11 17.15 -2.64
N LEU A 681 13.33 18.12 -1.74
CA LEU A 681 14.65 18.43 -1.22
C LEU A 681 15.16 17.35 -0.26
N ALA A 682 14.30 16.82 0.61
CA ALA A 682 14.63 15.69 1.49
C ALA A 682 14.98 14.44 0.67
N ALA A 683 14.13 14.07 -0.29
CA ALA A 683 14.33 12.92 -1.16
C ALA A 683 15.65 12.99 -1.96
N ASN A 684 15.99 14.16 -2.53
CA ASN A 684 17.25 14.34 -3.25
C ASN A 684 18.49 14.22 -2.35
N LEU A 685 18.40 14.68 -1.10
CA LEU A 685 19.48 14.53 -0.12
C LEU A 685 19.65 13.07 0.33
N ALA A 686 18.54 12.36 0.53
CA ALA A 686 18.52 10.93 0.80
C ALA A 686 19.14 10.12 -0.37
N ALA A 687 18.72 10.37 -1.61
CA ALA A 687 19.25 9.71 -2.81
C ALA A 687 20.77 9.86 -2.96
N GLY A 688 21.33 11.04 -2.70
CA GLY A 688 22.79 11.23 -2.72
C GLY A 688 23.51 10.49 -1.59
N ALA A 689 22.92 10.41 -0.39
CA ALA A 689 23.46 9.64 0.73
C ALA A 689 23.43 8.12 0.46
N VAL A 690 22.30 7.62 -0.06
CA VAL A 690 22.10 6.24 -0.52
C VAL A 690 23.12 5.84 -1.60
N LEU A 691 23.34 6.72 -2.59
CA LEU A 691 24.35 6.54 -3.63
C LEU A 691 25.77 6.43 -3.05
N ASP A 692 26.16 7.33 -2.14
CA ASP A 692 27.51 7.33 -1.55
C ASP A 692 27.76 6.10 -0.67
N VAL A 693 26.79 5.70 0.16
CA VAL A 693 26.88 4.46 0.95
C VAL A 693 26.87 3.22 0.03
N GLY A 694 26.04 3.23 -1.03
CA GLY A 694 25.97 2.20 -2.06
C GLY A 694 27.30 1.96 -2.79
N LYS A 695 28.04 3.03 -3.13
CA LYS A 695 29.39 2.92 -3.71
C LYS A 695 30.38 2.21 -2.76
N VAL A 696 30.30 2.49 -1.46
CA VAL A 696 31.22 1.90 -0.47
C VAL A 696 30.85 0.46 -0.14
N ILE A 697 29.57 0.10 -0.04
CA ILE A 697 29.17 -1.30 0.21
C ILE A 697 29.50 -2.23 -0.98
N GLN A 698 29.40 -1.74 -2.23
CA GLN A 698 29.87 -2.46 -3.42
C GLN A 698 31.38 -2.72 -3.41
N ARG A 699 32.17 -1.81 -2.83
CA ARG A 699 33.59 -2.05 -2.56
C ARG A 699 33.79 -3.08 -1.45
N ALA A 700 33.02 -3.03 -0.36
CA ALA A 700 33.11 -3.98 0.74
C ALA A 700 32.79 -5.41 0.30
N TRP A 701 31.71 -5.61 -0.46
CA TRP A 701 31.36 -6.89 -1.09
C TRP A 701 32.35 -7.39 -2.17
N SER A 702 33.35 -6.58 -2.53
CA SER A 702 34.47 -7.00 -3.39
C SER A 702 35.82 -6.97 -2.67
N GLY A 703 35.83 -6.94 -1.33
CA GLY A 703 37.04 -6.96 -0.50
C GLY A 703 37.91 -5.68 -0.59
N ARG A 704 37.39 -4.60 -1.17
CA ARG A 704 38.08 -3.31 -1.40
C ARG A 704 37.68 -2.20 -0.42
N ALA A 705 36.92 -2.57 0.62
CA ALA A 705 36.57 -1.77 1.78
C ALA A 705 36.14 -2.73 2.91
N THR A 706 36.06 -2.20 4.13
CA THR A 706 35.61 -2.89 5.35
C THR A 706 34.18 -2.50 5.72
N ALA A 707 33.54 -3.26 6.62
CA ALA A 707 32.22 -2.90 7.13
C ALA A 707 32.23 -1.58 7.92
N ASP A 708 33.33 -1.29 8.64
CA ASP A 708 33.47 -0.03 9.36
C ASP A 708 33.71 1.17 8.44
N GLU A 709 34.27 0.99 7.24
CA GLU A 709 34.30 2.06 6.22
C GLU A 709 32.91 2.37 5.65
N VAL A 710 32.04 1.35 5.47
CA VAL A 710 30.64 1.55 5.08
C VAL A 710 29.89 2.33 6.16
N VAL A 711 30.03 1.90 7.43
CA VAL A 711 29.42 2.58 8.58
C VAL A 711 29.97 3.99 8.77
N LEU A 712 31.29 4.19 8.66
CA LEU A 712 31.91 5.51 8.71
C LEU A 712 31.40 6.43 7.60
N THR A 713 31.06 5.88 6.44
CA THR A 713 30.45 6.65 5.33
C THR A 713 29.05 7.10 5.72
N ALA A 714 28.16 6.18 6.11
CA ALA A 714 26.81 6.52 6.58
C ALA A 714 26.81 7.51 7.78
N SER A 715 27.82 7.39 8.65
CA SER A 715 28.02 8.24 9.83
C SER A 715 28.22 9.73 9.53
N ARG A 716 28.52 10.11 8.28
CA ARG A 716 28.72 11.51 7.86
C ARG A 716 27.42 12.22 7.47
N TYR A 717 26.37 11.45 7.20
CA TYR A 717 25.04 11.97 6.84
C TYR A 717 24.17 12.12 8.10
N VAL A 718 24.22 11.14 9.04
CA VAL A 718 23.52 11.19 10.34
C VAL A 718 24.26 12.11 11.33
N LEU A 719 24.28 13.42 11.03
CA LEU A 719 24.91 14.49 11.81
C LEU A 719 24.06 15.77 11.76
N HIS A 720 24.16 16.57 12.82
CA HIS A 720 23.58 17.92 12.84
C HIS A 720 24.24 18.81 11.76
N PRO A 721 23.49 19.59 10.94
CA PRO A 721 24.05 20.38 9.83
C PRO A 721 25.23 21.28 10.18
N ALA A 722 25.20 21.92 11.36
CA ALA A 722 26.32 22.74 11.87
C ALA A 722 27.63 21.98 12.17
N LEU A 723 27.65 20.64 12.08
CA LEU A 723 28.83 19.78 12.24
C LEU A 723 29.34 19.20 10.91
N ILE A 724 28.64 19.45 9.80
CA ILE A 724 29.05 18.97 8.48
C ILE A 724 30.19 19.85 7.95
N ASP A 725 31.34 19.24 7.66
CA ASP A 725 32.45 19.90 6.97
C ASP A 725 32.06 20.21 5.51
N PRO A 726 31.99 21.49 5.09
CA PRO A 726 31.69 21.85 3.70
C PRO A 726 32.70 21.31 2.68
N LYS A 727 33.90 20.92 3.11
CA LYS A 727 34.93 20.29 2.26
C LYS A 727 35.05 18.77 2.47
N GLY A 728 34.24 18.20 3.37
CA GLY A 728 34.15 16.77 3.61
C GLY A 728 33.23 16.07 2.60
N SER A 729 33.16 14.74 2.64
CA SER A 729 32.33 13.97 1.68
C SER A 729 30.82 14.22 1.80
N ALA A 730 30.37 14.78 2.92
CA ALA A 730 28.98 15.20 3.14
C ALA A 730 28.73 16.68 2.75
N GLY A 731 29.77 17.42 2.35
CA GLY A 731 29.70 18.84 2.02
C GLY A 731 28.78 19.16 0.85
N TRP A 732 28.64 18.23 -0.11
CA TRP A 732 27.78 18.40 -1.29
C TRP A 732 26.30 18.66 -0.92
N MET A 733 25.82 18.16 0.23
CA MET A 733 24.46 18.43 0.70
C MET A 733 24.23 19.92 0.92
N ARG A 734 25.24 20.62 1.45
CA ARG A 734 25.20 22.07 1.65
C ARG A 734 25.11 22.79 0.31
N ASP A 735 25.91 22.38 -0.68
CA ASP A 735 25.93 22.98 -2.01
C ASP A 735 24.61 22.76 -2.75
N HIS A 736 24.03 21.55 -2.64
CA HIS A 736 22.73 21.22 -3.22
C HIS A 736 21.60 22.10 -2.66
N VAL A 737 21.52 22.23 -1.32
CA VAL A 737 20.53 23.12 -0.68
C VAL A 737 20.82 24.60 -1.02
N GLN A 738 22.09 25.00 -1.11
CA GLN A 738 22.47 26.36 -1.48
C GLN A 738 22.01 26.74 -2.90
N VAL A 739 22.05 25.80 -3.85
CA VAL A 739 21.55 25.95 -5.23
C VAL A 739 20.02 25.88 -5.29
N TRP A 740 19.37 25.13 -4.40
CA TRP A 740 17.91 25.02 -4.33
C TRP A 740 17.22 26.32 -3.86
N ILE A 741 17.82 27.03 -2.89
CA ILE A 741 17.23 28.23 -2.24
C ILE A 741 16.70 29.31 -3.21
N PRO A 742 17.45 29.76 -4.25
CA PRO A 742 16.99 30.83 -5.15
C PRO A 742 15.67 30.52 -5.87
N GLY A 743 15.46 29.26 -6.28
CA GLY A 743 14.23 28.82 -6.97
C GLY A 743 13.00 28.73 -6.07
N HIS A 744 13.21 28.64 -4.75
CA HIS A 744 12.16 28.27 -3.78
C HIS A 744 11.87 29.37 -2.74
N ARG A 745 12.27 30.62 -2.99
CA ARG A 745 12.09 31.76 -2.07
C ARG A 745 10.65 31.97 -1.58
N ALA A 746 9.65 31.68 -2.42
CA ALA A 746 8.24 31.78 -2.02
C ALA A 746 7.85 30.70 -1.00
N ALA A 747 8.31 29.46 -1.20
CA ALA A 747 8.14 28.37 -0.24
C ALA A 747 8.87 28.66 1.07
N ILE A 748 10.14 29.08 1.02
CA ILE A 748 10.93 29.46 2.20
C ILE A 748 10.24 30.57 3.00
N THR A 749 9.76 31.64 2.35
CA THR A 749 9.01 32.74 3.01
C THR A 749 7.75 32.20 3.71
N ARG A 750 7.04 31.24 3.11
CA ARG A 750 5.86 30.60 3.73
C ARG A 750 6.27 29.76 4.95
N LEU A 751 7.28 28.89 4.81
CA LEU A 751 7.82 28.04 5.87
C LEU A 751 8.38 28.86 7.06
N GLY A 752 8.88 30.08 6.81
CA GLY A 752 9.35 31.03 7.83
C GLY A 752 8.26 31.78 8.59
N SER A 753 6.97 31.46 8.40
CA SER A 753 5.86 32.07 9.13
C SER A 753 5.32 31.15 10.23
N LYS A 754 5.09 31.69 11.43
CA LYS A 754 4.37 30.98 12.50
C LYS A 754 2.94 30.60 12.12
N SER A 755 2.29 31.37 11.22
CA SER A 755 0.97 31.00 10.72
C SER A 755 0.99 29.75 9.84
N TRP A 756 2.11 29.47 9.16
CA TRP A 756 2.26 28.26 8.36
C TRP A 756 2.30 27.02 9.24
N MET A 757 3.04 27.00 10.36
CA MET A 757 3.08 25.81 11.24
C MET A 757 1.69 25.42 11.74
N THR A 758 0.88 26.41 12.16
CA THR A 758 -0.50 26.22 12.61
C THR A 758 -1.39 25.71 11.48
N GLU A 759 -1.29 26.30 10.29
CA GLU A 759 -2.10 25.93 9.14
C GLU A 759 -1.70 24.56 8.57
N TRP A 760 -0.41 24.21 8.52
CA TRP A 760 0.08 22.89 8.13
C TRP A 760 -0.42 21.81 9.10
N THR A 761 -0.24 22.01 10.41
CA THR A 761 -0.74 21.06 11.43
C THR A 761 -2.24 20.81 11.26
N LYS A 762 -3.02 21.88 11.05
CA LYS A 762 -4.46 21.81 10.80
C LYS A 762 -4.81 21.12 9.48
N GLN A 763 -4.14 21.45 8.38
CA GLN A 763 -4.37 20.85 7.06
C GLN A 763 -4.02 19.36 7.07
N SER A 764 -2.90 18.97 7.67
CA SER A 764 -2.50 17.56 7.77
C SER A 764 -3.45 16.74 8.63
N SER A 765 -3.90 17.26 9.78
CA SER A 765 -4.98 16.63 10.56
C SER A 765 -6.29 16.50 9.77
N GLN A 766 -6.67 17.53 8.99
CA GLN A 766 -7.88 17.50 8.15
C GLN A 766 -7.74 16.53 6.96
N ARG A 767 -6.57 16.44 6.33
CA ARG A 767 -6.25 15.48 5.27
C ARG A 767 -6.37 14.07 5.80
N LEU A 768 -5.75 13.78 6.94
CA LEU A 768 -5.77 12.45 7.54
C LEU A 768 -7.19 12.06 7.97
N GLN A 769 -7.96 12.96 8.60
CA GLN A 769 -9.41 12.73 8.84
C GLN A 769 -10.22 12.50 7.55
N THR A 770 -9.89 13.23 6.47
CA THR A 770 -10.57 13.08 5.17
C THR A 770 -10.23 11.76 4.50
N MET A 771 -8.98 11.30 4.65
CA MET A 771 -8.49 10.01 4.20
C MET A 771 -9.12 8.87 5.00
N MET A 772 -9.24 8.98 6.32
CA MET A 772 -10.01 8.02 7.14
C MET A 772 -11.48 7.97 6.71
N LYS A 773 -12.10 9.13 6.45
CA LYS A 773 -13.46 9.21 5.87
C LYS A 773 -13.55 8.68 4.45
N ARG A 774 -12.47 8.73 3.65
CA ARG A 774 -12.37 8.09 2.33
C ARG A 774 -12.32 6.58 2.52
N ALA A 775 -11.34 6.05 3.25
CA ALA A 775 -11.23 4.62 3.51
C ALA A 775 -12.51 4.01 4.14
N HIS A 776 -13.11 4.69 5.12
CA HIS A 776 -14.40 4.27 5.69
C HIS A 776 -15.56 4.30 4.66
N ARG A 777 -15.56 5.25 3.71
CA ARG A 777 -16.48 5.25 2.57
C ARG A 777 -16.17 4.12 1.58
N LEU A 778 -14.91 3.87 1.26
CA LEU A 778 -14.49 2.79 0.34
C LEU A 778 -14.85 1.40 0.90
N MET A 779 -14.81 1.23 2.23
CA MET A 779 -15.29 0.02 2.91
C MET A 779 -16.83 -0.05 3.03
N LYS A 780 -17.54 1.08 2.99
CA LYS A 780 -19.03 1.14 3.07
C LYS A 780 -19.75 1.17 1.73
N GLN A 781 -19.18 1.78 0.69
CA GLN A 781 -19.82 1.97 -0.62
C GLN A 781 -19.88 0.67 -1.45
N GLY A 782 -19.28 -0.43 -0.98
CA GLY A 782 -19.57 -1.76 -1.51
C GLY A 782 -20.96 -2.31 -1.12
N GLY A 783 -21.72 -1.61 -0.26
CA GLY A 783 -23.02 -2.07 0.26
C GLY A 783 -24.23 -1.26 -0.19
N ARG A 784 -24.21 -0.74 -1.42
CA ARG A 784 -25.38 -0.17 -2.11
C ARG A 784 -25.45 -0.72 -3.52
#